data_AF-A0A841P7D0-F1
#
_entry.id   AF-A0A841P7D0-F1
#
_cell.length_a   1.000
_cell.length_b   1.000
_cell.length_c   1.000
_cell.angle_alpha   90.00
_cell.angle_beta   90.00
_cell.angle_gamma   90.00
#
_symmetry.space_group_name_H-M   'P 1'
#
loop_
_entity.id
_entity.type
_entity.pdbx_description
1 polymer ?
#
loop_
_entity_poly.entity_id
_entity_poly.type
_entity_poly.pdbx_seq_one_letter_code
_entity_poly.pdbx_strand_id
1 'polypeptide(L)'
;MIELSTLPRARLFTTFGTVMYVEPFTGELRHGPVESCPANAFFEPGNSSGGTNRQGRLIHAVDSSHEPIACNPDVCFSFSQSQHENRAVDPTTFELIPLERGLLTLKSGTLFLSATPDGQMRLSAPVCSTWELFIASENWCTENPGGELSNAWRSSDLAFDRRRIESYIVHPSIRANANRQPRAGKILIYGYTKWSHGRVYYDLCRHLHDRGYIVDILDWQVNHADYFQSIIQYYDLILAAPDGISTLIDGYRVPYEKIIAISHHEFDIRMLIEQKGIEVFDKFANYGVVSEYVYCASMMRGVSRPPTVAPLGINYDEFYTDVPECLTTVGYASSMSVKTFGVEWKRGDLAEAAALDAGLAFRVAGSTGNQTSFHDMPSFYKSVDAVVTSSISEAAQLPVMEAAAAGRLVIGTPVGHFPMKAYQGGGVLAPIEAEKFKAFTSATLRYYKENPIAYVDKCRAIQQAARSFDWQYAIGGWIDLIEQARSPSSQRTPSAGEDTTNEEYQFTTDWFSNNIPAWKSLIDEKKPTRILEIGSFEGRSTCYLIENCSKIGPIEIYCVDTWEGGAEHDKDAMGEVERRFDYNCALARRRATHAASVMKLKKTSTEALSEMITRRDAAFDLVYIDGSHQAPDVLADAVLAFKMLRVGGLMIFDDYLWRLEPDGQQDPLNMPKPAIDAFVNIFQRKLRVMAGFPIWQLYVEKKFQ
;
A
#
# COMPACT_ATOMS: atom_id res chain seq x y z
N MET A 1 42.32 15.98 -8.84
CA MET A 1 41.65 15.39 -10.01
C MET A 1 40.29 14.93 -9.51
N ILE A 2 39.23 15.68 -9.80
CA ILE A 2 37.89 15.46 -9.24
C ILE A 2 37.19 14.47 -10.18
N GLU A 3 36.96 13.24 -9.74
CA GLU A 3 36.04 12.34 -10.46
C GLU A 3 34.66 12.99 -10.43
N LEU A 4 34.18 13.39 -11.60
CA LEU A 4 32.83 13.91 -11.79
C LEU A 4 31.84 12.78 -11.51
N SER A 5 30.90 13.01 -10.60
CA SER A 5 29.75 12.15 -10.38
C SER A 5 29.06 11.83 -11.72
N THR A 6 28.70 10.57 -11.96
CA THR A 6 28.04 10.08 -13.19
C THR A 6 26.56 10.48 -13.29
N LEU A 7 26.02 11.19 -12.30
CA LEU A 7 24.62 11.62 -12.27
C LEU A 7 24.38 12.86 -13.15
N PRO A 8 23.25 12.92 -13.88
CA PRO A 8 22.93 14.07 -14.74
C PRO A 8 22.63 15.33 -13.93
N ARG A 9 22.87 16.50 -14.54
CA ARG A 9 22.51 17.82 -14.00
C ARG A 9 20.98 17.97 -13.95
N ALA A 10 20.47 18.61 -12.89
CA ALA A 10 19.03 18.78 -12.69
C ALA A 10 18.56 20.22 -12.84
N ARG A 11 17.42 20.44 -13.50
CA ARG A 11 16.71 21.73 -13.43
C ARG A 11 15.88 21.79 -12.15
N LEU A 12 15.77 22.97 -11.56
CA LEU A 12 14.97 23.20 -10.35
C LEU A 12 13.78 24.12 -10.66
N PHE A 13 12.60 23.64 -10.33
CA PHE A 13 11.32 24.32 -10.45
C PHE A 13 10.84 24.70 -9.07
N THR A 14 10.36 25.93 -8.90
CA THR A 14 9.69 26.33 -7.66
C THR A 14 8.34 25.65 -7.60
N THR A 15 7.81 25.53 -6.40
CA THR A 15 6.48 24.98 -6.22
C THR A 15 5.37 25.86 -6.83
N PHE A 16 5.66 27.13 -7.14
CA PHE A 16 4.73 28.11 -7.71
C PHE A 16 4.74 28.19 -9.25
N GLY A 17 5.42 27.25 -9.91
CA GLY A 17 5.40 27.11 -11.37
C GLY A 17 6.36 28.02 -12.11
N THR A 18 7.39 28.50 -11.42
CA THR A 18 8.53 29.19 -12.04
C THR A 18 9.76 28.29 -12.04
N VAL A 19 10.73 28.57 -12.90
CA VAL A 19 11.99 27.82 -13.02
C VAL A 19 13.18 28.71 -12.72
N MET A 20 14.21 28.13 -12.10
CA MET A 20 15.49 28.83 -11.89
C MET A 20 16.20 29.09 -13.22
N TYR A 21 16.75 30.29 -13.36
CA TYR A 21 17.59 30.69 -14.49
C TYR A 21 18.59 31.75 -14.03
N VAL A 22 19.69 31.91 -14.77
CA VAL A 22 20.61 33.03 -14.58
C VAL A 22 20.26 34.10 -15.59
N GLU A 23 20.01 35.33 -15.13
CA GLU A 23 19.70 36.44 -16.01
C GLU A 23 20.94 36.80 -16.85
N PRO A 24 20.87 36.75 -18.20
CA PRO A 24 22.07 36.87 -19.05
C PRO A 24 22.84 38.18 -18.90
N PHE A 25 22.18 39.28 -18.53
CA PHE A 25 22.80 40.60 -18.45
C PHE A 25 23.47 40.88 -17.11
N THR A 26 22.90 40.37 -16.01
CA THR A 26 23.36 40.66 -14.65
C THR A 26 24.14 39.51 -14.04
N GLY A 27 24.01 38.29 -14.57
CA GLY A 27 24.58 37.08 -13.96
C GLY A 27 23.86 36.67 -12.66
N GLU A 28 22.75 37.31 -12.31
CA GLU A 28 21.96 37.03 -11.11
C GLU A 28 21.15 35.74 -11.30
N LEU A 29 21.17 34.85 -10.31
CA LEU A 29 20.27 33.71 -10.26
C LEU A 29 18.88 34.18 -9.83
N ARG A 30 17.90 33.95 -10.71
CA ARG A 30 16.51 34.36 -10.57
C ARG A 30 15.58 33.17 -10.81
N HIS A 31 14.28 33.37 -10.58
CA HIS A 31 13.26 32.44 -11.05
C HIS A 31 12.14 33.19 -11.79
N GLY A 32 11.53 32.54 -12.78
CA GLY A 32 10.49 33.16 -13.60
C GLY A 32 9.68 32.14 -14.42
N PRO A 33 8.74 32.60 -15.27
CA PRO A 33 7.88 31.71 -16.05
C PRO A 33 8.69 30.76 -16.94
N VAL A 34 8.30 29.49 -16.97
CA VAL A 34 9.06 28.42 -17.66
C VAL A 34 9.18 28.68 -19.15
N GLU A 35 8.16 29.29 -19.76
CA GLU A 35 8.04 29.52 -21.19
C GLU A 35 8.92 30.68 -21.68
N SER A 36 9.29 31.62 -20.79
CA SER A 36 10.03 32.83 -21.14
C SER A 36 11.46 32.88 -20.62
N CYS A 37 11.83 31.98 -19.69
CA CYS A 37 13.14 31.98 -19.05
C CYS A 37 14.11 30.97 -19.68
N PRO A 38 15.41 31.31 -19.83
CA PRO A 38 16.40 30.40 -20.40
C PRO A 38 16.67 29.19 -19.50
N ALA A 39 16.96 28.05 -20.11
CA ALA A 39 17.35 26.82 -19.40
C ALA A 39 18.87 26.78 -19.14
N ASN A 40 19.39 27.75 -18.39
CA ASN A 40 20.83 27.92 -18.16
C ASN A 40 21.28 27.75 -16.68
N ALA A 41 20.37 27.49 -15.75
CA ALA A 41 20.71 27.19 -14.35
C ALA A 41 20.42 25.72 -14.00
N PHE A 42 21.38 25.05 -13.39
CA PHE A 42 21.26 23.63 -13.03
C PHE A 42 21.86 23.33 -11.66
N PHE A 43 21.38 22.26 -11.03
CA PHE A 43 22.02 21.64 -9.88
C PHE A 43 22.93 20.50 -10.34
N GLU A 44 24.20 20.55 -9.93
CA GLU A 44 25.22 19.56 -10.23
C GLU A 44 25.58 18.75 -8.97
N PRO A 45 25.59 17.41 -9.05
CA PRO A 45 25.95 16.56 -7.92
C PRO A 45 27.42 16.71 -7.53
N GLY A 46 27.68 16.80 -6.22
CA GLY A 46 29.03 16.86 -5.64
C GLY A 46 29.47 15.52 -5.03
N ASN A 47 30.74 15.47 -4.58
CA ASN A 47 31.26 14.29 -3.88
C ASN A 47 30.60 14.16 -2.50
N SER A 48 30.04 12.99 -2.21
CA SER A 48 29.37 12.70 -0.94
C SER A 48 30.39 12.69 0.20
N SER A 49 30.54 13.80 0.91
CA SER A 49 31.47 13.91 2.03
C SER A 49 30.81 13.50 3.35
N GLY A 50 30.62 12.19 3.56
CA GLY A 50 30.33 11.60 4.88
C GLY A 50 29.02 12.00 5.61
N GLY A 51 28.17 12.86 5.04
CA GLY A 51 26.86 13.24 5.58
C GLY A 51 25.72 12.30 5.14
N THR A 52 24.57 12.37 5.83
CA THR A 52 23.38 11.54 5.53
C THR A 52 22.69 11.92 4.22
N ASN A 53 22.82 13.17 3.78
CA ASN A 53 22.16 13.72 2.61
C ASN A 53 23.15 14.00 1.47
N ARG A 54 22.65 13.96 0.23
CA ARG A 54 23.45 14.23 -0.98
C ARG A 54 23.87 15.70 -1.01
N GLN A 55 25.07 15.97 -1.51
CA GLN A 55 25.60 17.32 -1.66
C GLN A 55 25.77 17.68 -3.14
N GLY A 56 25.79 18.98 -3.43
CA GLY A 56 26.03 19.49 -4.78
C GLY A 56 26.11 21.01 -4.82
N ARG A 57 26.09 21.56 -6.03
CA ARG A 57 26.22 23.00 -6.28
C ARG A 57 25.32 23.46 -7.40
N LEU A 58 24.89 24.72 -7.35
CA LEU A 58 24.24 25.36 -8.47
C LEU A 58 25.29 25.82 -9.48
N ILE A 59 24.98 25.66 -10.77
CA ILE A 59 25.85 26.05 -11.87
C ILE A 59 25.08 26.84 -12.92
N HIS A 60 25.79 27.79 -13.54
CA HIS A 60 25.38 28.49 -14.74
C HIS A 60 26.02 27.80 -15.95
N ALA A 61 25.21 27.42 -16.94
CA ALA A 61 25.68 26.78 -18.16
C ALA A 61 25.39 27.67 -19.37
N VAL A 62 26.44 28.05 -20.10
CA VAL A 62 26.37 28.81 -21.35
C VAL A 62 27.23 28.08 -22.39
N ASP A 63 26.61 27.66 -23.49
CA ASP A 63 27.23 26.82 -24.53
C ASP A 63 27.91 25.57 -23.95
N SER A 64 29.23 25.42 -24.15
CA SER A 64 30.03 24.32 -23.58
C SER A 64 30.68 24.68 -22.24
N SER A 65 30.51 25.92 -21.78
CA SER A 65 31.10 26.41 -20.52
C SER A 65 30.13 26.27 -19.36
N HIS A 66 30.66 25.99 -18.18
CA HIS A 66 29.88 25.92 -16.95
C HIS A 66 30.69 26.51 -15.80
N GLU A 67 30.03 27.33 -14.99
CA GLU A 67 30.63 27.97 -13.82
C GLU A 67 29.71 27.80 -12.60
N PRO A 68 30.26 27.73 -11.38
CA PRO A 68 29.44 27.65 -10.18
C PRO A 68 28.69 28.95 -9.90
N ILE A 69 27.64 28.85 -9.08
CA ILE A 69 26.87 29.97 -8.55
C ILE A 69 27.20 30.13 -7.06
N ALA A 70 27.49 31.36 -6.65
CA ALA A 70 27.69 31.73 -5.25
C ALA A 70 26.41 32.40 -4.72
N CYS A 71 25.91 31.90 -3.58
CA CYS A 71 24.65 32.32 -2.98
C CYS A 71 24.91 33.00 -1.63
N ASN A 72 24.47 34.25 -1.49
CA ASN A 72 24.55 35.04 -0.26
C ASN A 72 23.13 35.37 0.26
N PRO A 73 22.99 35.92 1.48
CA PRO A 73 21.70 36.34 2.01
C PRO A 73 20.97 37.39 1.16
N ASP A 74 21.73 38.26 0.47
CA ASP A 74 21.18 39.36 -0.30
C ASP A 74 20.95 39.01 -1.78
N VAL A 75 21.80 38.15 -2.37
CA VAL A 75 21.80 37.86 -3.80
C VAL A 75 22.62 36.61 -4.14
N CYS A 76 22.27 35.95 -5.25
CA CYS A 76 22.99 34.81 -5.81
C CYS A 76 23.51 35.15 -7.20
N PHE A 77 24.80 34.93 -7.47
CA PHE A 77 25.45 35.29 -8.75
C PHE A 77 26.27 34.13 -9.33
N SER A 78 26.45 34.13 -10.65
CA SER A 78 27.49 33.33 -11.27
C SER A 78 28.88 33.73 -10.76
N PHE A 79 29.80 32.78 -10.70
CA PHE A 79 31.10 32.98 -10.06
C PHE A 79 31.92 34.10 -10.71
N SER A 80 31.93 34.17 -12.05
CA SER A 80 32.59 35.27 -12.79
C SER A 80 32.06 36.64 -12.39
N GLN A 81 30.75 36.80 -12.22
CA GLN A 81 30.14 38.05 -11.80
C GLN A 81 30.42 38.38 -10.32
N SER A 82 30.42 37.39 -9.44
CA SER A 82 30.76 37.58 -8.01
C SER A 82 32.16 38.16 -7.82
N GLN A 83 33.13 37.69 -8.62
CA GLN A 83 34.49 38.23 -8.61
C GLN A 83 34.53 39.67 -9.10
N HIS A 84 33.73 40.03 -10.11
CA HIS A 84 33.65 41.38 -10.65
C HIS A 84 33.09 42.38 -9.61
N GLU A 85 32.16 41.95 -8.76
CA GLU A 85 31.64 42.77 -7.66
C GLU A 85 32.58 42.85 -6.43
N ASN A 86 33.82 42.33 -6.52
CA ASN A 86 34.78 42.23 -5.40
C ASN A 86 34.23 41.46 -4.18
N ARG A 87 33.26 40.57 -4.40
CA ARG A 87 32.74 39.62 -3.41
C ARG A 87 33.48 38.30 -3.64
N ALA A 88 34.66 38.15 -3.05
CA ALA A 88 35.40 36.90 -3.09
C ALA A 88 34.64 35.84 -2.27
N VAL A 89 33.78 35.07 -2.93
CA VAL A 89 32.92 34.06 -2.30
C VAL A 89 33.20 32.71 -2.94
N ASP A 90 33.52 31.72 -2.11
CA ASP A 90 33.66 30.34 -2.57
C ASP A 90 32.32 29.82 -3.14
N PRO A 91 32.34 28.92 -4.14
CA PRO A 91 31.13 28.26 -4.63
C PRO A 91 30.28 27.68 -3.50
N THR A 92 28.98 28.00 -3.48
CA THR A 92 28.10 27.51 -2.42
C THR A 92 27.81 26.02 -2.61
N THR A 93 28.16 25.23 -1.59
CA THR A 93 27.77 23.82 -1.51
C THR A 93 26.45 23.71 -0.78
N PHE A 94 25.53 22.95 -1.36
CA PHE A 94 24.21 22.67 -0.80
C PHE A 94 24.08 21.20 -0.41
N GLU A 95 23.44 20.97 0.72
CA GLU A 95 22.81 19.73 1.11
C GLU A 95 21.41 19.66 0.48
N LEU A 96 21.14 18.61 -0.28
CA LEU A 96 19.80 18.29 -0.79
C LEU A 96 19.04 17.53 0.28
N ILE A 97 17.96 18.13 0.78
CA ILE A 97 17.09 17.49 1.76
C ILE A 97 15.81 17.05 1.04
N PRO A 98 15.62 15.74 0.78
CA PRO A 98 14.37 15.23 0.26
C PRO A 98 13.25 15.39 1.28
N LEU A 99 12.07 15.80 0.78
CA LEU A 99 10.84 15.95 1.52
C LEU A 99 9.76 15.04 0.92
N GLU A 100 8.58 15.02 1.54
CA GLU A 100 7.47 14.20 1.07
C GLU A 100 7.01 14.56 -0.35
N ARG A 101 6.38 13.60 -1.05
CA ARG A 101 5.73 13.81 -2.35
C ARG A 101 6.67 14.34 -3.45
N GLY A 102 7.96 14.00 -3.35
CA GLY A 102 9.00 14.36 -4.32
C GLY A 102 9.39 15.83 -4.31
N LEU A 103 9.13 16.51 -3.20
CA LEU A 103 9.66 17.83 -2.91
C LEU A 103 11.09 17.73 -2.37
N LEU A 104 11.85 18.81 -2.50
CA LEU A 104 13.16 18.95 -1.87
C LEU A 104 13.41 20.38 -1.46
N THR A 105 14.38 20.56 -0.56
CA THR A 105 14.95 21.87 -0.25
C THR A 105 16.47 21.84 -0.35
N LEU A 106 17.07 23.00 -0.60
CA LEU A 106 18.52 23.19 -0.67
C LEU A 106 18.98 23.95 0.58
N LYS A 107 19.81 23.31 1.38
CA LYS A 107 20.34 23.88 2.63
C LYS A 107 21.85 24.09 2.53
N SER A 108 22.36 25.20 3.04
CA SER A 108 23.79 25.43 3.20
C SER A 108 24.05 26.03 4.58
N GLY A 109 24.91 25.39 5.38
CA GLY A 109 25.07 25.73 6.80
C GLY A 109 23.75 25.59 7.56
N THR A 110 23.24 26.69 8.11
CA THR A 110 21.97 26.75 8.85
C THR A 110 20.82 27.38 8.05
N LEU A 111 21.05 27.74 6.78
CA LEU A 111 20.10 28.49 5.96
C LEU A 111 19.59 27.67 4.77
N PHE A 112 18.37 27.97 4.34
CA PHE A 112 17.72 27.41 3.16
C PHE A 112 17.72 28.43 2.01
N LEU A 113 17.83 27.92 0.79
CA LEU A 113 17.65 28.69 -0.43
C LEU A 113 16.16 29.03 -0.62
N SER A 114 15.86 30.31 -0.78
CA SER A 114 14.50 30.85 -0.93
C SER A 114 14.33 31.45 -2.32
N ALA A 115 13.21 31.13 -2.97
CA ALA A 115 12.71 31.80 -4.16
C ALA A 115 11.72 32.87 -3.73
N THR A 116 12.11 34.15 -3.70
CA THR A 116 11.26 35.20 -3.16
C THR A 116 10.20 35.67 -4.16
N PRO A 117 9.02 36.17 -3.74
CA PRO A 117 7.93 36.54 -4.66
C PRO A 117 8.30 37.55 -5.76
N ASP A 118 9.38 38.33 -5.57
CA ASP A 118 9.92 39.30 -6.51
C ASP A 118 10.82 38.68 -7.61
N GLY A 119 10.96 37.35 -7.63
CA GLY A 119 11.72 36.62 -8.64
C GLY A 119 13.19 36.41 -8.29
N GLN A 120 13.65 36.84 -7.11
CA GLN A 120 15.04 36.66 -6.69
C GLN A 120 15.28 35.34 -5.96
N MET A 121 16.51 34.84 -6.03
CA MET A 121 16.96 33.67 -5.27
C MET A 121 17.93 34.13 -4.18
N ARG A 122 17.69 33.72 -2.93
CA ARG A 122 18.49 34.15 -1.76
C ARG A 122 18.76 33.00 -0.78
N LEU A 123 19.95 32.92 -0.22
CA LEU A 123 20.29 31.96 0.83
C LEU A 123 20.19 32.64 2.20
N SER A 124 18.96 32.75 2.73
CA SER A 124 18.68 33.57 3.92
C SER A 124 17.64 33.01 4.89
N ALA A 125 16.90 31.96 4.52
CA ALA A 125 15.80 31.46 5.35
C ALA A 125 16.32 30.52 6.46
N PRO A 126 16.07 30.79 7.76
CA PRO A 126 16.44 29.88 8.85
C PRO A 126 15.44 28.73 9.05
N VAL A 127 14.24 28.86 8.47
CA VAL A 127 13.16 27.88 8.53
C VAL A 127 12.71 27.58 7.10
N CYS A 128 12.67 26.32 6.72
CA CYS A 128 12.13 25.88 5.44
C CYS A 128 10.61 25.96 5.46
N SER A 129 10.05 26.69 4.49
CA SER A 129 8.62 26.85 4.27
C SER A 129 8.34 26.82 2.77
N THR A 130 7.21 27.35 2.30
CA THR A 130 6.78 27.20 0.90
C THR A 130 7.79 27.72 -0.14
N TRP A 131 8.47 28.84 0.14
CA TRP A 131 9.38 29.48 -0.83
C TRP A 131 10.75 28.80 -0.91
N GLU A 132 11.01 27.84 -0.01
CA GLU A 132 12.23 27.04 0.05
C GLU A 132 12.03 25.62 -0.52
N LEU A 133 10.86 25.36 -1.12
CA LEU A 133 10.51 24.08 -1.73
C LEU A 133 10.74 24.10 -3.23
N PHE A 134 11.31 23.00 -3.73
CA PHE A 134 11.63 22.83 -5.14
C PHE A 134 11.24 21.44 -5.64
N ILE A 135 11.15 21.34 -6.97
CA ILE A 135 10.98 20.11 -7.73
C ILE A 135 12.16 20.01 -8.68
N ALA A 136 12.86 18.88 -8.69
CA ALA A 136 13.93 18.61 -9.62
C ALA A 136 13.43 17.85 -10.87
N SER A 137 14.09 18.08 -12.00
CA SER A 137 13.91 17.26 -13.21
C SER A 137 14.43 15.82 -13.03
N GLU A 138 15.43 15.63 -12.16
CA GLU A 138 16.10 14.34 -11.98
C GLU A 138 15.68 13.64 -10.69
N ASN A 139 15.44 12.32 -10.76
CA ASN A 139 15.01 11.54 -9.59
C ASN A 139 16.03 11.52 -8.46
N TRP A 140 17.31 11.49 -8.82
CA TRP A 140 18.39 11.34 -7.87
C TRP A 140 18.40 12.48 -6.83
N CYS A 141 17.78 13.62 -7.12
CA CYS A 141 17.67 14.72 -6.17
C CYS A 141 16.79 14.40 -4.95
N THR A 142 15.88 13.41 -5.04
CA THR A 142 15.01 13.03 -3.92
C THR A 142 15.12 11.55 -3.50
N GLU A 143 16.06 10.80 -4.08
CA GLU A 143 16.29 9.40 -3.72
C GLU A 143 17.23 9.28 -2.52
N ASN A 144 16.82 8.57 -1.46
CA ASN A 144 17.69 8.29 -0.32
C ASN A 144 18.67 7.13 -0.62
N PRO A 145 20.00 7.36 -0.58
CA PRO A 145 20.99 6.30 -0.74
C PRO A 145 21.17 5.51 0.56
N GLY A 146 20.25 4.58 0.85
CA GLY A 146 20.31 3.71 2.03
C GLY A 146 18.90 3.30 2.47
N GLY A 147 18.54 2.03 2.29
CA GLY A 147 17.19 1.49 2.33
C GLY A 147 16.49 1.41 3.70
N GLU A 148 16.79 2.31 4.63
CA GLU A 148 15.87 2.60 5.74
C GLU A 148 15.23 3.94 5.48
N LEU A 149 13.89 3.96 5.55
CA LEU A 149 13.03 5.15 5.55
C LEU A 149 13.36 5.98 6.80
N SER A 150 14.56 6.59 6.80
CA SER A 150 14.92 7.47 7.88
C SER A 150 13.99 8.67 7.80
N ASN A 151 13.35 8.95 8.91
CA ASN A 151 12.57 10.16 9.17
C ASN A 151 13.49 11.41 9.16
N ALA A 152 14.39 11.54 8.17
CA ALA A 152 15.47 12.53 8.13
C ALA A 152 14.94 13.97 8.24
N TRP A 153 13.82 14.27 7.56
CA TRP A 153 13.13 15.55 7.66
C TRP A 153 12.43 15.76 9.03
N ARG A 154 12.22 14.70 9.82
CA ARG A 154 11.68 14.77 11.19
C ARG A 154 12.74 15.02 12.27
N SER A 155 14.03 15.03 11.93
CA SER A 155 15.11 15.08 12.93
C SER A 155 15.39 16.47 13.52
N SER A 156 14.84 17.56 12.96
CA SER A 156 15.00 18.91 13.50
C SER A 156 13.74 19.78 13.35
N ASP A 157 12.79 19.63 14.28
CA ASP A 157 11.47 20.29 14.26
C ASP A 157 11.52 21.82 14.21
N LEU A 158 12.62 22.44 14.65
CA LEU A 158 12.77 23.90 14.65
C LEU A 158 13.13 24.48 13.26
N ALA A 159 13.63 23.67 12.33
CA ALA A 159 14.12 24.15 11.03
C ALA A 159 13.09 24.05 9.90
N PHE A 160 11.92 23.44 10.14
CA PHE A 160 10.89 23.22 9.12
C PHE A 160 9.51 23.67 9.62
N ASP A 161 8.82 24.51 8.84
CA ASP A 161 7.41 24.84 9.08
C ASP A 161 6.52 23.77 8.44
N ARG A 162 6.38 22.64 9.16
CA ARG A 162 5.65 21.45 8.68
C ARG A 162 4.23 21.78 8.23
N ARG A 163 3.50 22.60 9.00
CA ARG A 163 2.12 23.00 8.65
C ARG A 163 2.06 23.65 7.28
N ARG A 164 3.01 24.55 7.00
CA ARG A 164 3.04 25.26 5.72
C ARG A 164 3.51 24.37 4.56
N ILE A 165 4.45 23.46 4.78
CA ILE A 165 4.88 22.47 3.77
C ILE A 165 3.76 21.47 3.46
N GLU A 166 3.09 20.94 4.48
CA GLU A 166 1.97 19.99 4.35
C GLU A 166 0.78 20.60 3.61
N SER A 167 0.48 21.88 3.88
CA SER A 167 -0.59 22.63 3.20
C SER A 167 -0.36 22.85 1.71
N TYR A 168 0.86 22.60 1.22
CA TYR A 168 1.20 22.86 -0.16
C TYR A 168 0.90 21.67 -1.07
N ILE A 169 0.08 21.89 -2.11
CA ILE A 169 -0.11 20.94 -3.20
C ILE A 169 0.70 21.43 -4.39
N VAL A 170 1.59 20.59 -4.91
CA VAL A 170 2.27 20.86 -6.18
C VAL A 170 1.26 20.82 -7.31
N HIS A 171 1.15 21.90 -8.06
CA HIS A 171 0.29 21.93 -9.24
C HIS A 171 0.82 20.94 -10.31
N PRO A 172 0.00 20.03 -10.85
CA PRO A 172 0.42 19.01 -11.83
C PRO A 172 1.17 19.53 -13.05
N SER A 173 0.82 20.71 -13.57
CA SER A 173 1.55 21.32 -14.69
C SER A 173 3.02 21.57 -14.36
N ILE A 174 3.34 21.87 -13.11
CA ILE A 174 4.73 22.07 -12.67
C ILE A 174 5.47 20.73 -12.70
N ARG A 175 4.80 19.65 -12.26
CA ARG A 175 5.35 18.30 -12.34
C ARG A 175 5.60 17.87 -13.79
N ALA A 176 4.61 18.07 -14.65
CA ALA A 176 4.70 17.75 -16.07
C ALA A 176 5.82 18.56 -16.76
N ASN A 177 5.94 19.85 -16.45
CA ASN A 177 6.98 20.74 -16.98
C ASN A 177 8.39 20.35 -16.49
N ALA A 178 8.51 19.82 -15.27
CA ALA A 178 9.77 19.26 -14.80
C ALA A 178 10.19 18.00 -15.58
N ASN A 179 9.24 17.35 -16.26
CA ASN A 179 9.41 16.16 -17.09
C ASN A 179 10.23 15.05 -16.42
N ARG A 180 10.10 14.94 -15.09
CA ARG A 180 10.81 13.96 -14.28
C ARG A 180 10.37 12.55 -14.68
N GLN A 181 11.34 11.64 -14.87
CA GLN A 181 11.08 10.24 -15.22
C GLN A 181 11.28 9.35 -13.99
N PRO A 182 10.21 8.94 -13.27
CA PRO A 182 10.32 8.15 -12.04
C PRO A 182 10.84 6.73 -12.27
N ARG A 183 11.23 6.04 -11.19
CA ARG A 183 11.59 4.62 -11.24
C ARG A 183 10.38 3.70 -11.40
N ALA A 184 9.20 4.15 -10.93
CA ALA A 184 7.93 3.43 -11.04
C ALA A 184 6.98 4.19 -11.99
N GLY A 185 5.70 4.34 -11.63
CA GLY A 185 4.68 5.00 -12.45
C GLY A 185 4.44 6.47 -12.12
N LYS A 186 3.79 7.17 -13.04
CA LYS A 186 3.23 8.52 -12.86
C LYS A 186 1.72 8.43 -12.72
N ILE A 187 1.20 8.74 -11.54
CA ILE A 187 -0.22 8.61 -11.21
C ILE A 187 -0.82 9.98 -10.94
N LEU A 188 -1.98 10.26 -11.51
CA LEU A 188 -2.78 11.43 -11.18
C LEU A 188 -3.98 10.99 -10.34
N ILE A 189 -4.13 11.50 -9.12
CA ILE A 189 -5.35 11.31 -8.35
C ILE A 189 -6.32 12.43 -8.70
N TYR A 190 -7.52 12.09 -9.18
CA TYR A 190 -8.60 13.05 -9.36
C TYR A 190 -9.70 12.78 -8.33
N GLY A 191 -9.78 13.63 -7.31
CA GLY A 191 -10.70 13.37 -6.19
C GLY A 191 -10.81 14.52 -5.21
N TYR A 192 -11.62 14.33 -4.17
CA TYR A 192 -11.81 15.34 -3.13
C TYR A 192 -10.56 15.49 -2.25
N THR A 193 -9.96 16.68 -2.22
CA THR A 193 -8.70 16.92 -1.50
C THR A 193 -8.87 17.23 -0.02
N LYS A 194 -10.10 17.32 0.47
CA LYS A 194 -10.40 17.67 1.86
C LYS A 194 -10.88 16.42 2.60
N TRP A 195 -11.00 16.53 3.92
CA TRP A 195 -11.57 15.49 4.78
C TRP A 195 -10.77 14.17 4.74
N SER A 196 -11.43 13.09 5.13
CA SER A 196 -10.90 11.73 5.08
C SER A 196 -10.42 11.31 3.68
N HIS A 197 -11.06 11.75 2.60
CA HIS A 197 -10.59 11.47 1.24
C HIS A 197 -9.24 12.13 0.98
N GLY A 198 -9.13 13.42 1.30
CA GLY A 198 -7.87 14.16 1.27
C GLY A 198 -6.79 13.43 2.06
N ARG A 199 -7.08 13.08 3.32
CA ARG A 199 -6.16 12.32 4.16
C ARG A 199 -5.60 11.07 3.47
N VAL A 200 -6.48 10.24 2.90
CA VAL A 200 -6.09 9.01 2.20
C VAL A 200 -5.18 9.32 1.01
N TYR A 201 -5.55 10.27 0.16
CA TYR A 201 -4.77 10.59 -1.03
C TYR A 201 -3.38 11.14 -0.70
N TYR A 202 -3.27 11.97 0.34
CA TYR A 202 -1.98 12.55 0.74
C TYR A 202 -1.06 11.50 1.36
N ASP A 203 -1.60 10.64 2.24
CA ASP A 203 -0.82 9.54 2.79
C ASP A 203 -0.38 8.58 1.67
N LEU A 204 -1.29 8.24 0.75
CA LEU A 204 -0.98 7.40 -0.40
C LEU A 204 0.13 8.01 -1.28
N CYS A 205 0.05 9.31 -1.59
CA CYS A 205 1.10 10.02 -2.33
C CYS A 205 2.46 9.89 -1.64
N ARG A 206 2.51 10.02 -0.32
CA ARG A 206 3.75 9.85 0.45
C ARG A 206 4.29 8.42 0.29
N HIS A 207 3.47 7.41 0.56
CA HIS A 207 3.89 6.00 0.52
C HIS A 207 4.26 5.50 -0.88
N LEU A 208 3.59 5.99 -1.93
CA LEU A 208 3.93 5.70 -3.31
C LEU A 208 5.21 6.44 -3.73
N HIS A 209 5.41 7.68 -3.29
CA HIS A 209 6.64 8.40 -3.59
C HIS A 209 7.88 7.67 -3.05
N ASP A 210 7.80 7.17 -1.81
CA ASP A 210 8.87 6.37 -1.19
C ASP A 210 9.21 5.10 -1.99
N ARG A 211 8.29 4.65 -2.85
CA ARG A 211 8.44 3.49 -3.75
C ARG A 211 8.81 3.89 -5.18
N GLY A 212 9.16 5.14 -5.39
CA GLY A 212 9.67 5.65 -6.66
C GLY A 212 8.59 6.09 -7.65
N TYR A 213 7.33 6.24 -7.22
CA TYR A 213 6.27 6.82 -8.05
C TYR A 213 6.32 8.35 -8.02
N ILE A 214 5.76 8.96 -9.06
CA ILE A 214 5.28 10.35 -9.01
C ILE A 214 3.77 10.30 -8.88
N VAL A 215 3.24 10.96 -7.86
CA VAL A 215 1.80 11.02 -7.61
C VAL A 215 1.43 12.46 -7.31
N ASP A 216 0.50 13.01 -8.09
CA ASP A 216 -0.07 14.33 -7.85
C ASP A 216 -1.60 14.24 -7.71
N ILE A 217 -2.22 15.27 -7.15
CA ILE A 217 -3.65 15.29 -6.84
C ILE A 217 -4.30 16.51 -7.51
N LEU A 218 -5.45 16.30 -8.15
CA LEU A 218 -6.36 17.35 -8.61
C LEU A 218 -7.67 17.30 -7.84
N ASP A 219 -8.06 18.45 -7.31
CA ASP A 219 -9.36 18.60 -6.66
C ASP A 219 -10.48 18.61 -7.68
N TRP A 220 -11.36 17.61 -7.61
CA TRP A 220 -12.51 17.49 -8.51
C TRP A 220 -13.56 18.61 -8.38
N GLN A 221 -13.50 19.44 -7.32
CA GLN A 221 -14.40 20.57 -7.13
C GLN A 221 -13.95 21.81 -7.93
N VAL A 222 -12.75 21.78 -8.49
CA VAL A 222 -12.17 22.86 -9.27
C VAL A 222 -12.22 22.49 -10.75
N ASN A 223 -12.52 23.46 -11.60
CA ASN A 223 -12.49 23.26 -13.04
C ASN A 223 -11.05 23.39 -13.56
N HIS A 224 -10.52 22.32 -14.15
CA HIS A 224 -9.17 22.24 -14.69
C HIS A 224 -9.11 22.22 -16.23
N ALA A 225 -10.23 22.50 -16.92
CA ALA A 225 -10.36 22.35 -18.38
C ALA A 225 -9.24 23.04 -19.17
N ASP A 226 -8.78 24.22 -18.72
CA ASP A 226 -7.82 25.06 -19.44
C ASP A 226 -6.45 24.41 -19.63
N TYR A 227 -6.06 23.46 -18.77
CA TYR A 227 -4.74 22.82 -18.80
C TYR A 227 -4.77 21.29 -18.69
N PHE A 228 -5.93 20.68 -18.45
CA PHE A 228 -6.02 19.22 -18.22
C PHE A 228 -5.44 18.40 -19.38
N GLN A 229 -5.70 18.82 -20.63
CA GLN A 229 -5.20 18.14 -21.82
C GLN A 229 -3.68 18.19 -21.98
N SER A 230 -3.01 19.23 -21.45
CA SER A 230 -1.55 19.32 -21.55
C SER A 230 -0.85 18.40 -20.53
N ILE A 231 -1.48 18.16 -19.39
CA ILE A 231 -0.89 17.34 -18.32
C ILE A 231 -1.25 15.86 -18.43
N ILE A 232 -2.39 15.49 -19.06
CA ILE A 232 -2.85 14.10 -19.07
C ILE A 232 -1.87 13.16 -19.79
N GLN A 233 -1.11 13.66 -20.75
CA GLN A 233 -0.09 12.88 -21.46
C GLN A 233 1.10 12.52 -20.58
N TYR A 234 1.36 13.31 -19.53
CA TYR A 234 2.46 13.07 -18.61
C TYR A 234 2.18 11.91 -17.65
N TYR A 235 0.92 11.69 -17.25
CA TYR A 235 0.55 10.63 -16.31
C TYR A 235 0.18 9.33 -17.03
N ASP A 236 0.62 8.20 -16.47
CA ASP A 236 0.34 6.85 -16.98
C ASP A 236 -1.12 6.48 -16.74
N LEU A 237 -1.60 6.75 -15.52
CA LEU A 237 -2.95 6.41 -15.06
C LEU A 237 -3.55 7.52 -14.20
N ILE A 238 -4.88 7.58 -14.17
CA ILE A 238 -5.67 8.42 -13.27
C ILE A 238 -6.38 7.52 -12.26
N LEU A 239 -6.17 7.77 -10.98
CA LEU A 239 -6.96 7.17 -9.91
C LEU A 239 -8.11 8.11 -9.52
N ALA A 240 -9.35 7.65 -9.53
CA ALA A 240 -10.51 8.48 -9.21
C ALA A 240 -11.62 7.70 -8.49
N ALA A 241 -12.29 8.37 -7.55
CA ALA A 241 -13.53 7.85 -6.99
C ALA A 241 -14.67 7.94 -8.02
N PRO A 242 -15.67 7.03 -7.99
CA PRO A 242 -16.74 6.98 -8.99
C PRO A 242 -17.48 8.30 -9.25
N ASP A 243 -17.63 9.17 -8.24
CA ASP A 243 -18.28 10.47 -8.40
C ASP A 243 -17.52 11.41 -9.36
N GLY A 244 -16.20 11.25 -9.51
CA GLY A 244 -15.37 12.04 -10.40
C GLY A 244 -15.30 11.51 -11.83
N ILE A 245 -15.76 10.28 -12.06
CA ILE A 245 -15.57 9.55 -13.32
C ILE A 245 -16.30 10.25 -14.49
N SER A 246 -17.54 10.69 -14.27
CA SER A 246 -18.32 11.38 -15.30
C SER A 246 -17.64 12.67 -15.76
N THR A 247 -17.01 13.43 -14.86
CA THR A 247 -16.25 14.64 -15.23
C THR A 247 -15.01 14.29 -16.06
N LEU A 248 -14.26 13.26 -15.66
CA LEU A 248 -13.08 12.81 -16.40
C LEU A 248 -13.44 12.37 -17.83
N ILE A 249 -14.51 11.59 -17.99
CA ILE A 249 -14.88 11.02 -19.28
C ILE A 249 -15.63 12.03 -20.15
N ASP A 250 -16.67 12.66 -19.64
CA ASP A 250 -17.54 13.52 -20.46
C ASP A 250 -16.94 14.91 -20.62
N GLY A 251 -16.36 15.45 -19.54
CA GLY A 251 -15.77 16.78 -19.52
C GLY A 251 -14.37 16.80 -20.10
N TYR A 252 -13.48 15.97 -19.56
CA TYR A 252 -12.06 15.95 -19.94
C TYR A 252 -11.70 14.88 -20.98
N ARG A 253 -12.66 14.08 -21.46
CA ARG A 253 -12.46 13.09 -22.53
C ARG A 253 -11.33 12.10 -22.23
N VAL A 254 -11.16 11.75 -20.96
CA VAL A 254 -10.18 10.75 -20.53
C VAL A 254 -10.64 9.36 -20.99
N PRO A 255 -9.77 8.57 -21.65
CA PRO A 255 -10.09 7.19 -21.99
C PRO A 255 -10.28 6.30 -20.76
N TYR A 256 -11.22 5.36 -20.80
CA TYR A 256 -11.54 4.48 -19.67
C TYR A 256 -10.32 3.64 -19.24
N GLU A 257 -9.55 3.16 -20.20
CA GLU A 257 -8.33 2.39 -20.04
C GLU A 257 -7.19 3.16 -19.38
N LYS A 258 -7.35 4.47 -19.15
CA LYS A 258 -6.43 5.28 -18.36
C LYS A 258 -6.87 5.46 -16.91
N ILE A 259 -8.07 5.01 -16.55
CA ILE A 259 -8.68 5.29 -15.26
C ILE A 259 -8.68 4.02 -14.39
N ILE A 260 -8.15 4.15 -13.17
CA ILE A 260 -8.44 3.25 -12.07
C ILE A 260 -9.59 3.84 -11.28
N ALA A 261 -10.76 3.18 -11.31
CA ALA A 261 -11.88 3.55 -10.47
C ALA A 261 -11.69 2.95 -9.06
N ILE A 262 -11.81 3.75 -8.01
CA ILE A 262 -11.73 3.26 -6.63
C ILE A 262 -12.93 3.69 -5.78
N SER A 263 -13.74 2.72 -5.39
CA SER A 263 -14.94 2.97 -4.59
C SER A 263 -14.63 3.11 -3.10
N HIS A 264 -15.10 4.23 -2.54
CA HIS A 264 -15.06 4.57 -1.14
C HIS A 264 -16.40 4.37 -0.42
N HIS A 265 -17.48 4.01 -1.13
CA HIS A 265 -18.78 3.67 -0.56
C HIS A 265 -19.66 2.92 -1.56
N GLU A 266 -20.59 2.08 -1.09
CA GLU A 266 -21.58 1.47 -1.98
C GLU A 266 -22.48 2.48 -2.76
N PHE A 267 -22.53 3.74 -2.31
CA PHE A 267 -23.34 4.78 -2.95
C PHE A 267 -22.65 5.29 -4.20
N ASP A 268 -21.33 5.41 -4.21
CA ASP A 268 -20.57 5.86 -5.37
C ASP A 268 -20.68 4.85 -6.52
N ILE A 269 -20.67 3.55 -6.20
CA ILE A 269 -20.92 2.45 -7.16
C ILE A 269 -22.30 2.64 -7.78
N ARG A 270 -23.34 2.78 -6.94
CA ARG A 270 -24.71 2.90 -7.42
C ARG A 270 -24.89 4.12 -8.30
N MET A 271 -24.37 5.27 -7.89
CA MET A 271 -24.47 6.51 -8.66
C MET A 271 -23.80 6.38 -10.03
N LEU A 272 -22.63 5.73 -10.09
CA LEU A 272 -21.96 5.50 -11.36
C LEU A 272 -22.75 4.53 -12.27
N ILE A 273 -23.34 3.46 -11.71
CA ILE A 273 -24.24 2.55 -12.46
C ILE A 273 -25.43 3.33 -13.03
N GLU A 274 -26.07 4.18 -12.23
CA GLU A 274 -27.21 5.01 -12.66
C GLU A 274 -26.82 5.98 -13.79
N GLN A 275 -25.58 6.49 -13.79
CA GLN A 275 -25.10 7.46 -14.78
C GLN A 275 -24.57 6.82 -16.07
N LYS A 276 -23.91 5.65 -15.98
CA LYS A 276 -23.10 5.08 -17.08
C LYS A 276 -23.47 3.66 -17.48
N GLY A 277 -24.37 3.01 -16.74
CA GLY A 277 -24.61 1.57 -16.86
C GLY A 277 -23.57 0.75 -16.09
N ILE A 278 -23.89 -0.52 -15.83
CA ILE A 278 -23.06 -1.39 -14.99
C ILE A 278 -21.81 -1.90 -15.73
N GLU A 279 -21.86 -1.96 -17.05
CA GLU A 279 -20.77 -2.40 -17.92
C GLU A 279 -19.60 -1.39 -17.93
N VAL A 280 -19.77 -0.23 -17.30
CA VAL A 280 -18.72 0.79 -17.17
C VAL A 280 -17.51 0.25 -16.40
N PHE A 281 -17.74 -0.61 -15.40
CA PHE A 281 -16.66 -1.17 -14.55
C PHE A 281 -15.71 -2.09 -15.32
N ASP A 282 -16.19 -2.72 -16.41
CA ASP A 282 -15.39 -3.57 -17.28
C ASP A 282 -14.43 -2.76 -18.18
N LYS A 283 -14.66 -1.46 -18.34
CA LYS A 283 -13.91 -0.60 -19.27
C LYS A 283 -12.67 0.03 -18.64
N PHE A 284 -12.65 0.17 -17.31
CA PHE A 284 -11.56 0.84 -16.59
C PHE A 284 -10.23 0.10 -16.76
N ALA A 285 -9.11 0.82 -16.60
CA ALA A 285 -7.79 0.21 -16.47
C ALA A 285 -7.79 -0.82 -15.32
N ASN A 286 -8.28 -0.37 -14.15
CA ASN A 286 -8.59 -1.25 -13.03
C ASN A 286 -9.74 -0.73 -12.18
N TYR A 287 -10.28 -1.60 -11.31
CA TYR A 287 -11.35 -1.28 -10.39
C TYR A 287 -10.99 -1.78 -8.99
N GLY A 288 -11.09 -0.90 -7.99
CA GLY A 288 -10.78 -1.20 -6.61
C GLY A 288 -11.83 -0.71 -5.62
N VAL A 289 -11.75 -1.23 -4.39
CA VAL A 289 -12.64 -0.90 -3.27
C VAL A 289 -11.83 -0.79 -1.98
N VAL A 290 -12.19 0.13 -1.09
CA VAL A 290 -11.38 0.39 0.13
C VAL A 290 -11.61 -0.57 1.30
N SER A 291 -12.52 -1.53 1.14
CA SER A 291 -12.82 -2.55 2.16
C SER A 291 -13.56 -3.73 1.55
N GLU A 292 -13.50 -4.87 2.22
CA GLU A 292 -14.25 -6.09 1.90
C GLU A 292 -15.76 -5.85 1.94
N TYR A 293 -16.22 -4.94 2.80
CA TYR A 293 -17.63 -4.52 2.83
C TYR A 293 -18.07 -3.93 1.47
N VAL A 294 -17.25 -3.03 0.90
CA VAL A 294 -17.56 -2.41 -0.40
C VAL A 294 -17.33 -3.40 -1.54
N TYR A 295 -16.38 -4.34 -1.42
CA TYR A 295 -16.24 -5.47 -2.34
C TYR A 295 -17.57 -6.22 -2.47
N CYS A 296 -18.13 -6.67 -1.33
CA CYS A 296 -19.40 -7.38 -1.31
C CYS A 296 -20.53 -6.52 -1.89
N ALA A 297 -20.60 -5.24 -1.53
CA ALA A 297 -21.60 -4.32 -2.06
C ALA A 297 -21.51 -4.16 -3.59
N SER A 298 -20.30 -4.18 -4.16
CA SER A 298 -20.09 -4.15 -5.60
C SER A 298 -20.61 -5.41 -6.29
N MET A 299 -20.17 -6.58 -5.82
CA MET A 299 -20.56 -7.87 -6.39
C MET A 299 -22.07 -8.12 -6.27
N MET A 300 -22.68 -7.77 -5.14
CA MET A 300 -24.12 -7.91 -4.92
C MET A 300 -24.97 -6.99 -5.82
N ARG A 301 -24.37 -5.92 -6.37
CA ARG A 301 -25.02 -5.06 -7.38
C ARG A 301 -24.90 -5.61 -8.81
N GLY A 302 -24.21 -6.73 -8.99
CA GLY A 302 -24.05 -7.39 -10.29
C GLY A 302 -22.86 -6.88 -11.10
N VAL A 303 -21.91 -6.15 -10.48
CA VAL A 303 -20.69 -5.74 -11.17
C VAL A 303 -19.91 -7.00 -11.53
N SER A 304 -19.70 -7.22 -12.83
CA SER A 304 -19.08 -8.41 -13.42
C SER A 304 -17.59 -8.53 -13.07
N ARG A 305 -16.88 -7.40 -13.08
CA ARG A 305 -15.46 -7.32 -12.72
C ARG A 305 -15.28 -7.31 -11.20
N PRO A 306 -14.62 -8.33 -10.61
CA PRO A 306 -14.29 -8.30 -9.19
C PRO A 306 -13.33 -7.15 -8.87
N PRO A 307 -13.63 -6.28 -7.88
CA PRO A 307 -12.70 -5.22 -7.50
C PRO A 307 -11.51 -5.74 -6.71
N THR A 308 -10.35 -5.08 -6.85
CA THR A 308 -9.21 -5.27 -5.94
C THR A 308 -9.47 -4.55 -4.61
N VAL A 309 -9.26 -5.23 -3.48
CA VAL A 309 -9.39 -4.60 -2.16
C VAL A 309 -8.11 -3.80 -1.85
N ALA A 310 -8.24 -2.48 -1.76
CA ALA A 310 -7.16 -1.53 -1.44
C ALA A 310 -7.45 -0.89 -0.07
N PRO A 311 -7.10 -1.56 1.06
CA PRO A 311 -7.52 -1.13 2.38
C PRO A 311 -6.91 0.22 2.77
N LEU A 312 -7.62 1.01 3.58
CA LEU A 312 -7.07 2.24 4.14
C LEU A 312 -6.08 1.95 5.27
N GLY A 313 -5.02 2.76 5.36
CA GLY A 313 -4.09 2.80 6.48
C GLY A 313 -4.09 4.14 7.22
N ILE A 314 -3.33 4.21 8.29
CA ILE A 314 -2.98 5.45 9.00
C ILE A 314 -1.45 5.56 9.16
N ASN A 315 -0.91 6.76 9.35
CA ASN A 315 0.47 6.91 9.82
C ASN A 315 0.45 6.88 11.35
N TYR A 316 0.71 5.71 11.96
CA TYR A 316 0.50 5.48 13.40
C TYR A 316 1.17 6.55 14.28
N ASP A 317 2.45 6.84 13.99
CA ASP A 317 3.27 7.78 14.77
C ASP A 317 2.73 9.22 14.78
N GLU A 318 1.97 9.60 13.76
CA GLU A 318 1.41 10.95 13.64
C GLU A 318 0.27 11.18 14.65
N PHE A 319 -0.48 10.12 14.96
CA PHE A 319 -1.59 10.14 15.91
C PHE A 319 -1.18 9.73 17.32
N TYR A 320 -0.01 9.10 17.48
CA TYR A 320 0.46 8.63 18.77
C TYR A 320 0.47 9.75 19.82
N THR A 321 -0.03 9.41 21.01
CA THR A 321 -0.08 10.28 22.19
C THR A 321 -0.20 9.39 23.43
N ASP A 322 0.18 9.93 24.58
CA ASP A 322 0.01 9.22 25.85
C ASP A 322 -1.45 8.91 26.11
N VAL A 323 -1.69 7.70 26.63
CA VAL A 323 -3.02 7.22 26.99
C VAL A 323 -3.56 8.08 28.15
N PRO A 324 -4.79 8.61 28.04
CA PRO A 324 -5.43 9.39 29.11
C PRO A 324 -5.66 8.54 30.37
N GLU A 325 -5.49 9.16 31.54
CA GLU A 325 -5.66 8.47 32.83
C GLU A 325 -7.14 8.34 33.25
N CYS A 326 -8.01 9.18 32.69
CA CYS A 326 -9.44 9.20 32.99
C CYS A 326 -10.29 9.58 31.77
N LEU A 327 -11.56 9.17 31.79
CA LEU A 327 -12.53 9.45 30.74
C LEU A 327 -13.41 10.65 31.15
N THR A 328 -13.23 11.79 30.50
CA THR A 328 -13.99 13.03 30.76
C THR A 328 -14.71 13.56 29.52
N THR A 329 -14.13 13.37 28.34
CA THR A 329 -14.60 13.94 27.07
C THR A 329 -14.69 12.90 25.98
N VAL A 330 -15.85 12.82 25.33
CA VAL A 330 -16.11 11.97 24.15
C VAL A 330 -16.03 12.82 22.88
N GLY A 331 -15.18 12.40 21.96
CA GLY A 331 -15.03 12.97 20.63
C GLY A 331 -15.97 12.34 19.60
N TYR A 332 -16.38 13.15 18.63
CA TYR A 332 -17.12 12.69 17.44
C TYR A 332 -16.52 13.34 16.19
N ALA A 333 -15.94 12.51 15.32
CA ALA A 333 -15.20 12.94 14.14
C ALA A 333 -15.90 12.50 12.84
N SER A 334 -17.19 12.81 12.76
CA SER A 334 -18.05 12.53 11.60
C SER A 334 -19.16 13.58 11.50
N SER A 335 -19.91 13.58 10.41
CA SER A 335 -21.08 14.47 10.27
C SER A 335 -22.13 14.16 11.34
N MET A 336 -22.71 15.21 11.95
CA MET A 336 -23.74 15.05 12.98
C MET A 336 -25.03 14.45 12.43
N SER A 337 -25.44 14.82 11.22
CA SER A 337 -26.61 14.25 10.56
C SER A 337 -26.42 14.25 9.04
N VAL A 338 -26.72 13.11 8.41
CA VAL A 338 -26.83 12.97 6.95
C VAL A 338 -27.98 12.02 6.66
N LYS A 339 -28.87 12.44 5.75
CA LYS A 339 -30.03 11.67 5.32
C LYS A 339 -29.97 11.38 3.83
N THR A 340 -30.27 10.15 3.46
CA THR A 340 -30.31 9.68 2.07
C THR A 340 -31.55 8.82 1.90
N PHE A 341 -32.41 9.14 0.93
CA PHE A 341 -33.75 8.54 0.78
C PHE A 341 -34.62 8.58 2.04
N GLY A 342 -34.51 9.66 2.82
CA GLY A 342 -35.25 9.82 4.08
C GLY A 342 -34.70 9.00 5.25
N VAL A 343 -33.68 8.16 5.04
CA VAL A 343 -33.01 7.40 6.10
C VAL A 343 -31.80 8.17 6.61
N GLU A 344 -31.76 8.42 7.92
CA GLU A 344 -30.61 9.01 8.59
C GLU A 344 -29.54 7.96 8.86
N TRP A 345 -28.36 8.15 8.30
CA TRP A 345 -27.29 7.15 8.35
C TRP A 345 -26.03 7.63 9.06
N LYS A 346 -25.85 8.94 9.21
CA LYS A 346 -24.91 9.56 10.16
C LYS A 346 -25.73 10.07 11.34
N ARG A 347 -25.47 9.57 12.55
CA ARG A 347 -26.36 9.72 13.72
C ARG A 347 -25.62 10.34 14.91
N GLY A 348 -25.01 11.51 14.72
CA GLY A 348 -24.20 12.19 15.74
C GLY A 348 -24.98 12.54 17.00
N ASP A 349 -26.24 12.98 16.87
CA ASP A 349 -27.12 13.28 18.01
C ASP A 349 -27.31 12.06 18.93
N LEU A 350 -27.28 10.85 18.37
CA LEU A 350 -27.37 9.61 19.12
C LEU A 350 -26.08 9.34 19.94
N ALA A 351 -24.92 9.67 19.38
CA ALA A 351 -23.64 9.57 20.08
C ALA A 351 -23.51 10.64 21.18
N GLU A 352 -23.96 11.87 20.89
CA GLU A 352 -24.02 12.96 21.88
C GLU A 352 -24.92 12.59 23.05
N ALA A 353 -26.14 12.11 22.76
CA ALA A 353 -27.08 11.68 23.79
C ALA A 353 -26.50 10.56 24.67
N ALA A 354 -25.73 9.62 24.08
CA ALA A 354 -25.09 8.56 24.85
C ALA A 354 -23.96 9.08 25.77
N ALA A 355 -23.14 10.03 25.28
CA ALA A 355 -22.09 10.66 26.06
C ALA A 355 -22.64 11.49 27.23
N LEU A 356 -23.68 12.29 26.97
CA LEU A 356 -24.35 13.10 28.00
C LEU A 356 -25.03 12.24 29.06
N ASP A 357 -25.68 11.14 28.68
CA ASP A 357 -26.25 10.16 29.62
C ASP A 357 -25.19 9.51 30.52
N ALA A 358 -23.93 9.38 30.06
CA ALA A 358 -22.79 8.94 30.86
C ALA A 358 -22.16 10.07 31.72
N GLY A 359 -22.68 11.30 31.58
CA GLY A 359 -22.17 12.49 32.26
C GLY A 359 -20.77 12.89 31.77
N LEU A 360 -20.51 12.75 30.47
CA LEU A 360 -19.25 13.12 29.83
C LEU A 360 -19.46 14.34 28.93
N ALA A 361 -18.43 15.16 28.76
CA ALA A 361 -18.45 16.23 27.77
C ALA A 361 -18.45 15.64 26.35
N PHE A 362 -19.09 16.31 25.40
CA PHE A 362 -19.12 15.90 24.01
C PHE A 362 -18.43 16.96 23.14
N ARG A 363 -17.50 16.54 22.28
CA ARG A 363 -16.73 17.43 21.40
C ARG A 363 -16.73 16.91 19.97
N VAL A 364 -17.10 17.78 19.04
CA VAL A 364 -17.14 17.45 17.61
C VAL A 364 -15.86 17.94 16.93
N ALA A 365 -15.28 17.16 16.03
CA ALA A 365 -14.14 17.56 15.19
C ALA A 365 -14.54 18.52 14.05
N GLY A 366 -15.72 19.14 14.14
CA GLY A 366 -16.37 19.92 13.09
C GLY A 366 -17.55 19.18 12.44
N SER A 367 -18.49 19.95 11.89
CA SER A 367 -19.69 19.46 11.20
C SER A 367 -19.76 20.06 9.79
N THR A 368 -20.59 19.50 8.91
CA THR A 368 -20.76 19.91 7.51
C THR A 368 -20.70 21.44 7.33
N GLY A 369 -19.61 21.95 6.76
CA GLY A 369 -19.42 23.39 6.48
C GLY A 369 -18.41 24.15 7.36
N ASN A 370 -18.03 23.67 8.56
CA ASN A 370 -16.96 24.27 9.39
C ASN A 370 -16.14 23.19 10.11
N GLN A 371 -15.10 22.72 9.43
CA GLN A 371 -14.56 21.37 9.62
C GLN A 371 -13.09 21.44 10.01
N THR A 372 -12.65 20.64 11.00
CA THR A 372 -11.22 20.55 11.34
C THR A 372 -10.48 19.98 10.13
N SER A 373 -9.37 20.62 9.76
CA SER A 373 -8.48 20.10 8.72
C SER A 373 -8.00 18.70 9.10
N PHE A 374 -7.83 17.79 8.14
CA PHE A 374 -7.28 16.46 8.45
C PHE A 374 -5.84 16.54 9.00
N HIS A 375 -5.12 17.63 8.72
CA HIS A 375 -3.82 17.95 9.32
C HIS A 375 -3.91 18.31 10.82
N ASP A 376 -5.05 18.82 11.27
CA ASP A 376 -5.28 19.23 12.67
C ASP A 376 -5.92 18.11 13.51
N MET A 377 -6.34 17.01 12.87
CA MET A 377 -6.96 15.86 13.54
C MET A 377 -6.11 15.23 14.65
N PRO A 378 -4.77 15.12 14.54
CA PRO A 378 -3.94 14.69 15.67
C PRO A 378 -4.15 15.55 16.93
N SER A 379 -4.34 16.86 16.77
CA SER A 379 -4.64 17.77 17.90
C SER A 379 -6.05 17.55 18.44
N PHE A 380 -7.03 17.28 17.57
CA PHE A 380 -8.38 16.92 18.00
C PHE A 380 -8.37 15.65 18.86
N TYR A 381 -7.71 14.58 18.41
CA TYR A 381 -7.64 13.33 19.16
C TYR A 381 -6.89 13.46 20.47
N LYS A 382 -5.89 14.36 20.57
CA LYS A 382 -5.24 14.72 21.84
C LYS A 382 -6.19 15.40 22.83
N SER A 383 -7.26 16.00 22.34
CA SER A 383 -8.17 16.82 23.12
C SER A 383 -9.36 16.06 23.70
N VAL A 384 -9.52 14.78 23.37
CA VAL A 384 -10.63 13.91 23.79
C VAL A 384 -10.09 12.60 24.39
N ASP A 385 -10.93 11.88 25.13
CA ASP A 385 -10.55 10.68 25.88
C ASP A 385 -11.14 9.40 25.26
N ALA A 386 -12.28 9.53 24.59
CA ALA A 386 -12.91 8.48 23.80
C ALA A 386 -13.37 9.04 22.45
N VAL A 387 -13.60 8.16 21.47
CA VAL A 387 -14.25 8.48 20.19
C VAL A 387 -15.38 7.50 19.94
N VAL A 388 -16.55 8.05 19.59
CA VAL A 388 -17.75 7.27 19.27
C VAL A 388 -18.11 7.43 17.80
N THR A 389 -18.44 6.34 17.11
CA THR A 389 -19.08 6.36 15.79
C THR A 389 -20.44 5.68 15.84
N SER A 390 -21.43 6.27 15.17
CA SER A 390 -22.84 5.84 15.28
C SER A 390 -23.49 5.59 13.92
N SER A 391 -22.71 5.52 12.85
CA SER A 391 -23.23 5.39 11.48
C SER A 391 -23.96 4.07 11.23
N ILE A 392 -24.88 3.99 10.27
CA ILE A 392 -25.49 2.72 9.84
C ILE A 392 -24.85 2.13 8.58
N SER A 393 -24.07 2.92 7.84
CA SER A 393 -23.30 2.47 6.68
C SER A 393 -22.01 3.29 6.60
N GLU A 394 -20.89 2.60 6.35
CA GLU A 394 -19.56 3.15 6.16
C GLU A 394 -18.78 2.14 5.29
N ALA A 395 -17.74 2.60 4.60
CA ALA A 395 -16.79 1.69 3.95
C ALA A 395 -15.57 1.44 4.84
N ALA A 396 -14.77 2.48 5.04
CA ALA A 396 -13.55 2.43 5.84
C ALA A 396 -13.48 3.69 6.72
N GLN A 397 -14.01 3.56 7.94
CA GLN A 397 -13.98 4.59 8.97
C GLN A 397 -12.52 4.93 9.34
N LEU A 398 -11.98 6.05 8.87
CA LEU A 398 -10.69 6.55 9.36
C LEU A 398 -10.73 6.94 10.85
N PRO A 399 -11.77 7.61 11.36
CA PRO A 399 -11.76 8.09 12.75
C PRO A 399 -11.52 7.03 13.81
N VAL A 400 -12.03 5.80 13.59
CA VAL A 400 -11.82 4.69 14.53
C VAL A 400 -10.36 4.22 14.53
N MET A 401 -9.66 4.27 13.39
CA MET A 401 -8.24 3.91 13.32
C MET A 401 -7.36 5.02 13.91
N GLU A 402 -7.62 6.27 13.53
CA GLU A 402 -6.88 7.44 14.02
C GLU A 402 -7.02 7.59 15.54
N ALA A 403 -8.24 7.47 16.09
CA ALA A 403 -8.48 7.49 17.53
C ALA A 403 -7.83 6.30 18.24
N ALA A 404 -7.79 5.13 17.60
CA ALA A 404 -7.12 3.96 18.15
C ALA A 404 -5.60 4.18 18.25
N ALA A 405 -4.96 4.71 17.20
CA ALA A 405 -3.53 5.07 17.26
C ALA A 405 -3.24 6.18 18.28
N ALA A 406 -4.19 7.10 18.49
CA ALA A 406 -4.13 8.10 19.54
C ALA A 406 -4.43 7.55 20.95
N GLY A 407 -4.59 6.23 21.11
CA GLY A 407 -4.80 5.59 22.41
C GLY A 407 -6.08 6.02 23.12
N ARG A 408 -7.13 6.31 22.35
CA ARG A 408 -8.45 6.66 22.88
C ARG A 408 -9.33 5.42 22.98
N LEU A 409 -10.31 5.46 23.89
CA LEU A 409 -11.36 4.45 23.88
C LEU A 409 -12.20 4.62 22.62
N VAL A 410 -12.31 3.58 21.79
CA VAL A 410 -13.07 3.60 20.54
C VAL A 410 -14.32 2.73 20.67
N ILE A 411 -15.48 3.31 20.42
CA ILE A 411 -16.78 2.61 20.39
C ILE A 411 -17.45 2.92 19.06
N GLY A 412 -17.91 1.91 18.33
CA GLY A 412 -18.49 2.12 17.00
C GLY A 412 -19.53 1.08 16.62
N THR A 413 -20.41 1.41 15.68
CA THR A 413 -21.35 0.48 15.07
C THR A 413 -20.66 -0.52 14.13
N PRO A 414 -21.22 -1.72 13.90
CA PRO A 414 -20.57 -2.79 13.14
C PRO A 414 -20.72 -2.59 11.62
N VAL A 415 -20.18 -1.49 11.10
CA VAL A 415 -20.35 -1.10 9.69
C VAL A 415 -19.00 -0.83 9.03
N GLY A 416 -18.90 -1.12 7.73
CA GLY A 416 -17.64 -1.05 6.99
C GLY A 416 -16.59 -1.99 7.57
N HIS A 417 -15.34 -1.53 7.60
CA HIS A 417 -14.21 -2.30 8.14
C HIS A 417 -14.12 -2.39 9.68
N PHE A 418 -14.92 -1.62 10.43
CA PHE A 418 -14.74 -1.52 11.88
C PHE A 418 -14.94 -2.84 12.65
N PRO A 419 -15.85 -3.76 12.27
CA PRO A 419 -15.92 -5.10 12.87
C PRO A 419 -14.58 -5.83 12.92
N MET A 420 -13.82 -5.80 11.82
CA MET A 420 -12.51 -6.42 11.74
C MET A 420 -11.48 -5.69 12.62
N LYS A 421 -11.49 -4.36 12.62
CA LYS A 421 -10.60 -3.57 13.48
C LYS A 421 -10.88 -3.79 14.96
N ALA A 422 -12.16 -3.89 15.35
CA ALA A 422 -12.56 -4.18 16.71
C ALA A 422 -12.18 -5.61 17.13
N TYR A 423 -12.33 -6.60 16.24
CA TYR A 423 -11.88 -7.98 16.46
C TYR A 423 -10.36 -8.06 16.70
N GLN A 424 -9.59 -7.23 15.99
CA GLN A 424 -8.14 -7.08 16.19
C GLN A 424 -7.77 -6.32 17.48
N GLY A 425 -8.75 -5.89 18.28
CA GLY A 425 -8.55 -5.18 19.54
C GLY A 425 -8.67 -3.65 19.44
N GLY A 426 -8.87 -3.09 18.24
CA GLY A 426 -8.90 -1.65 17.97
C GLY A 426 -10.14 -0.89 18.44
N GLY A 427 -11.07 -1.53 19.16
CA GLY A 427 -12.25 -0.84 19.69
C GLY A 427 -13.26 -1.75 20.38
N VAL A 428 -14.49 -1.24 20.51
CA VAL A 428 -15.67 -1.93 21.04
C VAL A 428 -16.83 -1.77 20.06
N LEU A 429 -17.51 -2.88 19.74
CA LEU A 429 -18.70 -2.85 18.88
C LEU A 429 -19.94 -2.51 19.68
N ALA A 430 -20.67 -1.48 19.25
CA ALA A 430 -21.98 -1.10 19.75
C ALA A 430 -23.10 -1.60 18.82
N PRO A 431 -24.28 -1.97 19.33
CA PRO A 431 -25.43 -2.36 18.51
C PRO A 431 -25.81 -1.30 17.46
N ILE A 432 -26.42 -1.70 16.35
CA ILE A 432 -26.76 -0.74 15.28
C ILE A 432 -28.09 -0.01 15.56
N GLU A 433 -29.05 -0.66 16.22
CA GLU A 433 -30.38 -0.11 16.49
C GLU A 433 -30.29 1.04 17.51
N ALA A 434 -30.97 2.16 17.24
CA ALA A 434 -30.75 3.41 17.96
C ALA A 434 -30.85 3.29 19.50
N GLU A 435 -31.94 2.70 20.00
CA GLU A 435 -32.15 2.52 21.44
C GLU A 435 -31.09 1.61 22.08
N LYS A 436 -30.74 0.51 21.41
CA LYS A 436 -29.70 -0.42 21.90
C LYS A 436 -28.32 0.22 21.85
N PHE A 437 -28.01 0.97 20.80
CA PHE A 437 -26.77 1.72 20.65
C PHE A 437 -26.62 2.70 21.82
N LYS A 438 -27.64 3.54 22.06
CA LYS A 438 -27.61 4.54 23.12
C LYS A 438 -27.41 3.88 24.48
N ALA A 439 -28.25 2.91 24.82
CA ALA A 439 -28.18 2.20 26.11
C ALA A 439 -26.81 1.54 26.33
N PHE A 440 -26.30 0.80 25.33
CA PHE A 440 -25.01 0.12 25.40
C PHE A 440 -23.84 1.10 25.51
N THR A 441 -23.84 2.14 24.67
CA THR A 441 -22.75 3.12 24.62
C THR A 441 -22.70 3.92 25.92
N SER A 442 -23.83 4.41 26.43
CA SER A 442 -23.90 5.11 27.72
C SER A 442 -23.41 4.23 28.88
N ALA A 443 -23.82 2.96 28.92
CA ALA A 443 -23.39 2.02 29.96
C ALA A 443 -21.89 1.74 29.88
N THR A 444 -21.36 1.54 28.67
CA THR A 444 -19.92 1.28 28.44
C THR A 444 -19.07 2.49 28.82
N LEU A 445 -19.47 3.69 28.43
CA LEU A 445 -18.80 4.93 28.78
C LEU A 445 -18.82 5.16 30.31
N ARG A 446 -19.97 4.93 30.96
CA ARG A 446 -20.10 5.05 32.42
C ARG A 446 -19.20 4.05 33.15
N TYR A 447 -19.16 2.79 32.69
CA TYR A 447 -18.26 1.78 33.26
C TYR A 447 -16.80 2.24 33.22
N TYR A 448 -16.29 2.70 32.07
CA TYR A 448 -14.90 3.12 31.96
C TYR A 448 -14.60 4.43 32.72
N LYS A 449 -15.57 5.35 32.80
CA LYS A 449 -15.48 6.55 33.64
C LYS A 449 -15.33 6.19 35.13
N GLU A 450 -16.07 5.19 35.60
CA GLU A 450 -16.07 4.73 37.00
C GLU A 450 -14.92 3.77 37.31
N ASN A 451 -14.24 3.21 36.29
CA ASN A 451 -13.16 2.23 36.44
C ASN A 451 -11.90 2.67 35.66
N PRO A 452 -11.13 3.67 36.16
CA PRO A 452 -9.99 4.25 35.45
C PRO A 452 -8.88 3.24 35.06
N ILE A 453 -8.62 2.23 35.89
CA ILE A 453 -7.62 1.20 35.58
C ILE A 453 -8.05 0.40 34.34
N ALA A 454 -9.30 -0.08 34.32
CA ALA A 454 -9.84 -0.82 33.17
C ALA A 454 -9.90 0.06 31.90
N TYR A 455 -10.15 1.35 32.06
CA TYR A 455 -10.13 2.32 30.97
C TYR A 455 -8.74 2.47 30.36
N VAL A 456 -7.72 2.71 31.19
CA VAL A 456 -6.32 2.83 30.75
C VAL A 456 -5.87 1.54 30.07
N ASP A 457 -6.17 0.37 30.64
CA ASP A 457 -5.81 -0.92 30.06
C ASP A 457 -6.48 -1.14 28.70
N LYS A 458 -7.76 -0.80 28.55
CA LYS A 458 -8.47 -0.89 27.27
C LYS A 458 -7.88 0.07 26.24
N CYS A 459 -7.56 1.30 26.61
CA CYS A 459 -6.96 2.29 25.73
C CYS A 459 -5.57 1.85 25.26
N ARG A 460 -4.73 1.31 26.14
CA ARG A 460 -3.42 0.72 25.79
C ARG A 460 -3.56 -0.45 24.82
N ALA A 461 -4.51 -1.35 25.07
CA ALA A 461 -4.78 -2.48 24.18
C ALA A 461 -5.22 -2.01 22.78
N ILE A 462 -6.13 -1.03 22.72
CA ILE A 462 -6.55 -0.40 21.46
C ILE A 462 -5.35 0.23 20.74
N GLN A 463 -4.51 0.99 21.46
CA GLN A 463 -3.34 1.65 20.89
C GLN A 463 -2.28 0.67 20.38
N GLN A 464 -2.12 -0.46 21.07
CA GLN A 464 -1.23 -1.53 20.64
C GLN A 464 -1.75 -2.21 19.37
N ALA A 465 -3.05 -2.52 19.31
CA ALA A 465 -3.69 -3.12 18.14
C ALA A 465 -3.56 -2.22 16.89
N ALA A 466 -3.70 -0.91 17.08
CA ALA A 466 -3.66 0.08 16.00
C ALA A 466 -2.32 0.15 15.24
N ARG A 467 -1.23 -0.41 15.80
CA ARG A 467 0.03 -0.56 15.05
C ARG A 467 -0.13 -1.39 13.79
N SER A 468 -1.05 -2.36 13.78
CA SER A 468 -1.35 -3.18 12.59
C SER A 468 -2.21 -2.46 11.55
N PHE A 469 -2.73 -1.27 11.85
CA PHE A 469 -3.53 -0.45 10.93
C PHE A 469 -2.66 0.53 10.14
N ASP A 470 -1.35 0.51 10.37
CA ASP A 470 -0.41 1.42 9.73
C ASP A 470 -0.33 1.17 8.22
N TRP A 471 -0.14 2.25 7.46
CA TRP A 471 0.00 2.21 6.00
C TRP A 471 1.05 1.21 5.51
N GLN A 472 2.12 0.96 6.27
CA GLN A 472 3.13 -0.04 5.89
C GLN A 472 2.53 -1.44 5.63
N TYR A 473 1.41 -1.78 6.28
CA TYR A 473 0.70 -3.06 6.11
C TYR A 473 -0.45 -2.98 5.10
N ALA A 474 -1.00 -1.79 4.84
CA ALA A 474 -2.13 -1.59 3.94
C ALA A 474 -1.73 -1.24 2.50
N ILE A 475 -0.54 -0.64 2.31
CA ILE A 475 -0.08 -0.10 1.02
C ILE A 475 0.04 -1.16 -0.09
N GLY A 476 0.23 -2.43 0.27
CA GLY A 476 0.33 -3.54 -0.69
C GLY A 476 -0.88 -3.61 -1.65
N GLY A 477 -2.11 -3.57 -1.13
CA GLY A 477 -3.31 -3.66 -1.97
C GLY A 477 -3.48 -2.48 -2.93
N TRP A 478 -2.94 -1.30 -2.58
CA TRP A 478 -2.92 -0.14 -3.48
C TRP A 478 -1.89 -0.28 -4.60
N ILE A 479 -0.71 -0.84 -4.28
CA ILE A 479 0.32 -1.15 -5.28
C ILE A 479 -0.21 -2.18 -6.25
N ASP A 480 -0.84 -3.24 -5.77
CA ASP A 480 -1.43 -4.29 -6.60
C ASP A 480 -2.49 -3.70 -7.54
N LEU A 481 -3.40 -2.87 -7.02
CA LEU A 481 -4.41 -2.17 -7.82
C LEU A 481 -3.78 -1.34 -8.95
N ILE A 482 -2.69 -0.63 -8.67
CA ILE A 482 -2.00 0.24 -9.63
C ILE A 482 -1.20 -0.58 -10.65
N GLU A 483 -0.39 -1.53 -10.22
CA GLU A 483 0.51 -2.28 -11.11
C GLU A 483 -0.24 -3.26 -12.03
N GLN A 484 -1.36 -3.82 -11.57
CA GLN A 484 -2.26 -4.59 -12.43
C GLN A 484 -2.86 -3.74 -13.56
N ALA A 485 -3.09 -2.44 -13.32
CA ALA A 485 -3.60 -1.52 -14.34
C ALA A 485 -2.51 -1.10 -15.35
N ARG A 486 -1.24 -1.11 -14.94
CA ARG A 486 -0.08 -0.74 -15.78
C ARG A 486 0.43 -1.90 -16.63
N SER A 487 0.15 -3.13 -16.21
CA SER A 487 0.48 -4.32 -16.99
C SER A 487 -0.33 -4.28 -18.29
N PRO A 488 0.31 -4.33 -19.48
CA PRO A 488 -0.43 -4.34 -20.72
C PRO A 488 -1.42 -5.51 -20.70
N SER A 489 -2.69 -5.20 -20.85
CA SER A 489 -3.76 -6.16 -21.06
C SER A 489 -3.54 -6.89 -22.39
N SER A 490 -2.69 -7.91 -22.41
CA SER A 490 -2.57 -8.82 -23.54
C SER A 490 -3.77 -9.78 -23.56
N GLN A 491 -4.68 -9.48 -24.51
CA GLN A 491 -5.50 -10.41 -25.30
C GLN A 491 -6.85 -10.90 -24.74
N ARG A 492 -7.92 -10.15 -25.05
CA ARG A 492 -9.20 -10.74 -25.50
C ARG A 492 -9.38 -10.50 -27.01
N THR A 493 -9.35 -11.60 -27.76
CA THR A 493 -9.69 -11.83 -29.20
C THR A 493 -8.74 -11.32 -30.32
N PRO A 494 -8.65 -12.08 -31.44
CA PRO A 494 -7.45 -12.17 -32.26
C PRO A 494 -7.43 -11.19 -33.44
N SER A 495 -6.27 -10.60 -33.69
CA SER A 495 -5.92 -10.02 -34.99
C SER A 495 -4.50 -10.43 -35.37
N ALA A 496 -4.37 -10.81 -36.64
CA ALA A 496 -3.23 -11.49 -37.24
C ALA A 496 -1.95 -10.63 -37.39
N GLY A 497 -0.80 -11.31 -37.27
CA GLY A 497 0.55 -10.87 -37.67
C GLY A 497 1.27 -10.08 -36.58
N GLU A 498 2.49 -10.37 -36.12
CA GLU A 498 3.60 -11.24 -36.55
C GLU A 498 4.44 -11.65 -35.31
N ASP A 499 5.18 -12.77 -35.42
CA ASP A 499 5.80 -13.60 -34.37
C ASP A 499 6.86 -12.94 -33.46
N THR A 500 6.60 -12.96 -32.15
CA THR A 500 7.56 -13.41 -31.11
C THR A 500 6.76 -14.02 -29.95
N THR A 501 6.81 -15.35 -29.78
CA THR A 501 5.95 -16.11 -28.86
C THR A 501 6.33 -15.89 -27.39
N ASN A 502 5.54 -15.10 -26.66
CA ASN A 502 5.61 -15.04 -25.19
C ASN A 502 4.81 -16.24 -24.65
N GLU A 503 5.48 -17.32 -24.26
CA GLU A 503 4.84 -18.53 -23.74
C GLU A 503 4.25 -18.24 -22.34
N GLU A 504 2.92 -18.31 -22.18
CA GLU A 504 2.19 -18.08 -20.92
C GLU A 504 1.75 -19.40 -20.25
N TYR A 505 1.61 -19.43 -18.92
CA TYR A 505 1.10 -20.61 -18.20
C TYR A 505 -0.36 -20.92 -18.55
N GLN A 506 -0.67 -22.21 -18.66
CA GLN A 506 -1.99 -22.77 -18.96
C GLN A 506 -2.68 -23.25 -17.67
N PHE A 507 -3.02 -22.35 -16.76
CA PHE A 507 -3.85 -22.71 -15.60
C PHE A 507 -5.33 -22.43 -15.90
N THR A 508 -6.22 -23.33 -15.52
CA THR A 508 -7.68 -23.15 -15.66
C THR A 508 -8.36 -22.77 -14.35
N THR A 509 -7.70 -23.00 -13.22
CA THR A 509 -8.22 -22.59 -11.91
C THR A 509 -7.11 -22.01 -11.03
N ASP A 510 -7.51 -21.27 -10.00
CA ASP A 510 -6.60 -20.67 -9.03
C ASP A 510 -6.99 -21.02 -7.60
N TRP A 511 -6.45 -22.14 -7.13
CA TRP A 511 -6.59 -22.61 -5.75
C TRP A 511 -5.44 -22.15 -4.84
N PHE A 512 -4.33 -21.67 -5.43
CA PHE A 512 -3.07 -21.46 -4.72
C PHE A 512 -2.75 -20.00 -4.40
N SER A 513 -3.14 -19.02 -5.24
CA SER A 513 -2.61 -17.65 -5.13
C SER A 513 -2.91 -16.97 -3.78
N ASN A 514 -4.01 -17.34 -3.11
CA ASN A 514 -4.36 -16.83 -1.78
C ASN A 514 -3.33 -17.22 -0.69
N ASN A 515 -2.56 -18.30 -0.92
CA ASN A 515 -1.56 -18.81 0.02
C ASN A 515 -0.18 -18.15 -0.17
N ILE A 516 0.04 -17.42 -1.27
CA ILE A 516 1.32 -16.78 -1.62
C ILE A 516 1.88 -15.87 -0.51
N PRO A 517 1.11 -15.01 0.18
CA PRO A 517 1.66 -14.16 1.23
C PRO A 517 2.29 -14.95 2.39
N ALA A 518 1.64 -16.05 2.81
CA ALA A 518 2.15 -16.94 3.85
C ALA A 518 3.39 -17.69 3.37
N TRP A 519 3.32 -18.25 2.16
CA TRP A 519 4.42 -19.00 1.55
C TRP A 519 5.66 -18.13 1.32
N LYS A 520 5.50 -16.87 0.90
CA LYS A 520 6.61 -15.94 0.72
C LYS A 520 7.42 -15.78 2.01
N SER A 521 6.74 -15.49 3.12
CA SER A 521 7.38 -15.35 4.43
C SER A 521 8.12 -16.64 4.85
N LEU A 522 7.47 -17.79 4.65
CA LEU A 522 8.02 -19.10 5.01
C LEU A 522 9.21 -19.50 4.13
N ILE A 523 9.17 -19.23 2.83
CA ILE A 523 10.26 -19.52 1.89
C ILE A 523 11.46 -18.62 2.18
N ASP A 524 11.24 -17.33 2.45
CA ASP A 524 12.31 -16.39 2.78
C ASP A 524 13.03 -16.79 4.08
N GLU A 525 12.28 -17.30 5.07
CA GLU A 525 12.84 -17.80 6.34
C GLU A 525 13.55 -19.16 6.17
N LYS A 526 12.86 -20.15 5.57
CA LYS A 526 13.30 -21.56 5.55
C LYS A 526 14.26 -21.89 4.42
N LYS A 527 14.20 -21.13 3.33
CA LYS A 527 15.04 -21.27 2.13
C LYS A 527 15.11 -22.72 1.62
N PRO A 528 13.97 -23.36 1.34
CA PRO A 528 13.94 -24.78 0.99
C PRO A 528 14.59 -25.00 -0.39
N THR A 529 15.38 -26.07 -0.48
CA THR A 529 16.07 -26.48 -1.70
C THR A 529 15.59 -27.84 -2.21
N ARG A 530 15.15 -28.71 -1.30
CA ARG A 530 14.58 -30.02 -1.63
C ARG A 530 13.14 -30.11 -1.13
N ILE A 531 12.21 -30.15 -2.06
CA ILE A 531 10.77 -29.96 -1.81
C ILE A 531 10.00 -31.20 -2.27
N LEU A 532 9.03 -31.62 -1.47
CA LEU A 532 8.05 -32.63 -1.81
C LEU A 532 6.67 -31.97 -1.86
N GLU A 533 5.94 -32.21 -2.94
CA GLU A 533 4.58 -31.76 -3.16
C GLU A 533 3.71 -33.00 -3.44
N ILE A 534 2.67 -33.18 -2.63
CA ILE A 534 1.69 -34.26 -2.77
C ILE A 534 0.37 -33.61 -3.18
N GLY A 535 -0.15 -33.99 -4.34
CA GLY A 535 -1.20 -33.25 -5.03
C GLY A 535 -0.61 -32.05 -5.75
N SER A 536 -0.47 -32.14 -7.07
CA SER A 536 0.19 -31.12 -7.88
C SER A 536 -0.71 -30.53 -8.96
N PHE A 537 -1.84 -31.20 -9.28
CA PHE A 537 -2.87 -30.70 -10.20
C PHE A 537 -2.28 -30.12 -11.50
N GLU A 538 -2.54 -28.85 -11.83
CA GLU A 538 -1.97 -28.13 -13.00
C GLU A 538 -0.60 -27.47 -12.73
N GLY A 539 -0.07 -27.58 -11.50
CA GLY A 539 1.30 -27.21 -11.13
C GLY A 539 1.50 -25.77 -10.70
N ARG A 540 0.46 -25.06 -10.23
CA ARG A 540 0.55 -23.63 -9.89
C ARG A 540 1.48 -23.37 -8.70
N SER A 541 1.32 -24.13 -7.62
CA SER A 541 2.23 -24.20 -6.46
C SER A 541 3.64 -24.61 -6.87
N THR A 542 3.78 -25.65 -7.69
CA THR A 542 5.08 -26.09 -8.24
C THR A 542 5.80 -24.97 -8.99
N CYS A 543 5.10 -24.28 -9.91
CA CYS A 543 5.66 -23.18 -10.69
C CYS A 543 6.10 -22.03 -9.78
N TYR A 544 5.28 -21.69 -8.78
CA TYR A 544 5.64 -20.67 -7.79
C TYR A 544 6.89 -21.05 -6.99
N LEU A 545 7.01 -22.31 -6.55
CA LEU A 545 8.19 -22.82 -5.86
C LEU A 545 9.43 -22.76 -6.75
N ILE A 546 9.31 -23.12 -8.03
CA ILE A 546 10.41 -23.02 -9.00
C ILE A 546 10.89 -21.58 -9.11
N GLU A 547 10.00 -20.65 -9.41
CA GLU A 547 10.38 -19.26 -9.66
C GLU A 547 10.94 -18.57 -8.42
N ASN A 548 10.51 -18.93 -7.21
CA ASN A 548 10.93 -18.25 -5.99
C ASN A 548 12.08 -18.94 -5.26
N CYS A 549 12.06 -20.27 -5.14
CA CYS A 549 13.14 -20.98 -4.47
C CYS A 549 14.41 -21.03 -5.35
N SER A 550 14.26 -21.08 -6.69
CA SER A 550 15.43 -21.05 -7.59
C SER A 550 16.20 -19.72 -7.57
N LYS A 551 15.62 -18.64 -7.03
CA LYS A 551 16.35 -17.38 -6.79
C LYS A 551 17.41 -17.52 -5.70
N ILE A 552 17.20 -18.45 -4.77
CA ILE A 552 18.08 -18.70 -3.62
C ILE A 552 19.25 -19.62 -4.02
N GLY A 553 18.98 -20.64 -4.84
CA GLY A 553 19.97 -21.59 -5.34
C GLY A 553 19.33 -22.72 -6.14
N PRO A 554 20.09 -23.75 -6.54
CA PRO A 554 19.53 -24.93 -7.21
C PRO A 554 18.49 -25.64 -6.34
N ILE A 555 17.43 -26.12 -6.97
CA ILE A 555 16.33 -26.79 -6.26
C ILE A 555 15.94 -28.13 -6.90
N GLU A 556 15.39 -29.01 -6.07
CA GLU A 556 14.77 -30.28 -6.44
C GLU A 556 13.34 -30.33 -5.91
N ILE A 557 12.37 -30.49 -6.81
CA ILE A 557 10.96 -30.65 -6.46
C ILE A 557 10.48 -32.02 -6.91
N TYR A 558 9.84 -32.75 -6.01
CA TYR A 558 9.18 -34.02 -6.28
C TYR A 558 7.67 -33.79 -6.23
N CYS A 559 7.00 -33.96 -7.36
CA CYS A 559 5.56 -33.77 -7.50
C CYS A 559 4.91 -35.15 -7.58
N VAL A 560 4.15 -35.52 -6.56
CA VAL A 560 3.45 -36.80 -6.46
C VAL A 560 1.96 -36.57 -6.64
N ASP A 561 1.41 -37.12 -7.71
CA ASP A 561 -0.01 -37.03 -8.03
C ASP A 561 -0.38 -38.23 -8.92
N THR A 562 -1.61 -38.71 -8.86
CA THR A 562 -2.08 -39.75 -9.79
C THR A 562 -2.51 -39.14 -11.13
N TRP A 563 -2.92 -37.87 -11.13
CA TRP A 563 -3.70 -37.21 -12.19
C TRP A 563 -4.93 -38.03 -12.59
N GLU A 564 -5.56 -38.71 -11.64
CA GLU A 564 -6.83 -39.44 -11.82
C GLU A 564 -8.03 -38.69 -11.21
N GLY A 565 -7.77 -37.65 -10.41
CA GLY A 565 -8.77 -36.82 -9.73
C GLY A 565 -9.30 -37.45 -8.44
N GLY A 566 -9.66 -36.59 -7.48
CA GLY A 566 -10.35 -36.99 -6.25
C GLY A 566 -11.84 -37.24 -6.44
N ALA A 567 -12.57 -37.45 -5.34
CA ALA A 567 -14.02 -37.73 -5.37
C ALA A 567 -14.84 -36.56 -5.92
N GLU A 568 -14.31 -35.36 -5.80
CA GLU A 568 -14.84 -34.06 -6.20
C GLU A 568 -14.53 -33.68 -7.65
N HIS A 569 -13.71 -34.47 -8.35
CA HIS A 569 -13.20 -34.14 -9.69
C HIS A 569 -13.90 -34.91 -10.81
N ASP A 570 -14.06 -34.26 -11.96
CA ASP A 570 -14.45 -34.93 -13.20
C ASP A 570 -13.26 -35.71 -13.78
N LYS A 571 -13.34 -37.03 -13.73
CA LYS A 571 -12.27 -37.94 -14.15
C LYS A 571 -11.90 -37.79 -15.62
N ASP A 572 -12.85 -37.41 -16.47
CA ASP A 572 -12.62 -37.27 -17.91
C ASP A 572 -11.76 -36.03 -18.24
N ALA A 573 -11.66 -35.07 -17.31
CA ALA A 573 -10.87 -33.84 -17.47
C ALA A 573 -9.40 -33.99 -17.05
N MET A 574 -9.05 -35.04 -16.30
CA MET A 574 -7.75 -35.12 -15.61
C MET A 574 -6.55 -35.34 -16.54
N GLY A 575 -6.77 -35.90 -17.73
CA GLY A 575 -5.71 -36.01 -18.75
C GLY A 575 -5.22 -34.63 -19.25
N GLU A 576 -6.13 -33.65 -19.37
CA GLU A 576 -5.75 -32.29 -19.74
C GLU A 576 -5.08 -31.53 -18.59
N VAL A 577 -5.48 -31.81 -17.34
CA VAL A 577 -4.82 -31.28 -16.13
C VAL A 577 -3.37 -31.71 -16.11
N GLU A 578 -3.09 -33.00 -16.35
CA GLU A 578 -1.74 -33.53 -16.42
C GLU A 578 -0.91 -32.86 -17.53
N ARG A 579 -1.50 -32.68 -18.72
CA ARG A 579 -0.84 -32.03 -19.85
C ARG A 579 -0.47 -30.58 -19.52
N ARG A 580 -1.35 -29.86 -18.82
CA ARG A 580 -1.09 -28.48 -18.37
C ARG A 580 -0.01 -28.44 -17.30
N PHE A 581 0.00 -29.37 -16.35
CA PHE A 581 1.08 -29.53 -15.39
C PHE A 581 2.45 -29.63 -16.06
N ASP A 582 2.58 -30.53 -17.04
CA ASP A 582 3.84 -30.75 -17.76
C ASP A 582 4.28 -29.47 -18.51
N TYR A 583 3.33 -28.82 -19.20
CA TYR A 583 3.59 -27.57 -19.91
C TYR A 583 4.03 -26.45 -18.96
N ASN A 584 3.30 -26.25 -17.86
CA ASN A 584 3.54 -25.20 -16.89
C ASN A 584 4.88 -25.40 -16.20
N CYS A 585 5.17 -26.61 -15.71
CA CYS A 585 6.45 -26.91 -15.07
C CYS A 585 7.62 -26.74 -16.04
N ALA A 586 7.47 -27.13 -17.31
CA ALA A 586 8.51 -26.93 -18.32
C ALA A 586 8.78 -25.43 -18.55
N LEU A 587 7.73 -24.61 -18.63
CA LEU A 587 7.85 -23.16 -18.75
C LEU A 587 8.49 -22.52 -17.51
N ALA A 588 8.10 -22.93 -16.30
CA ALA A 588 8.67 -22.45 -15.05
C ALA A 588 10.16 -22.78 -14.93
N ARG A 589 10.56 -23.98 -15.35
CA ARG A 589 11.97 -24.37 -15.39
C ARG A 589 12.79 -23.53 -16.37
N ARG A 590 12.21 -23.11 -17.51
CA ARG A 590 12.86 -22.17 -18.44
C ARG A 590 13.04 -20.77 -17.83
N ARG A 591 12.15 -20.39 -16.91
CA ARG A 591 12.17 -19.10 -16.19
C ARG A 591 12.98 -19.12 -14.88
N ALA A 592 13.48 -20.29 -14.46
CA ALA A 592 14.21 -20.44 -13.21
C ALA A 592 15.56 -19.71 -13.24
N THR A 593 15.94 -19.07 -12.11
CA THR A 593 17.22 -18.34 -12.01
C THR A 593 18.41 -19.29 -11.85
N HIS A 594 18.25 -20.33 -11.04
CA HIS A 594 19.19 -21.43 -10.90
C HIS A 594 18.53 -22.75 -11.34
N ALA A 595 19.33 -23.81 -11.48
CA ALA A 595 18.84 -25.11 -11.92
C ALA A 595 17.67 -25.62 -11.05
N ALA A 596 16.54 -25.90 -11.71
CA ALA A 596 15.36 -26.47 -11.09
C ALA A 596 15.06 -27.86 -11.68
N SER A 597 15.23 -28.89 -10.85
CA SER A 597 14.85 -30.27 -11.17
C SER A 597 13.43 -30.54 -10.70
N VAL A 598 12.56 -30.98 -11.61
CA VAL A 598 11.18 -31.37 -11.29
C VAL A 598 11.02 -32.84 -11.61
N MET A 599 10.72 -33.64 -10.60
CA MET A 599 10.48 -35.08 -10.70
C MET A 599 9.00 -35.35 -10.55
N LYS A 600 8.35 -35.61 -11.68
CA LYS A 600 6.95 -36.03 -11.73
C LYS A 600 6.83 -37.51 -11.39
N LEU A 601 6.06 -37.84 -10.37
CA LEU A 601 5.80 -39.19 -9.90
C LEU A 601 4.31 -39.49 -10.02
N LYS A 602 3.92 -40.04 -11.17
CA LYS A 602 2.53 -40.45 -11.45
C LYS A 602 2.18 -41.74 -10.73
N LYS A 603 1.78 -41.63 -9.46
CA LYS A 603 1.44 -42.76 -8.57
C LYS A 603 0.74 -42.24 -7.31
N THR A 604 0.18 -43.13 -6.51
CA THR A 604 -0.38 -42.73 -5.22
C THR A 604 0.73 -42.23 -4.28
N SER A 605 0.37 -41.31 -3.38
CA SER A 605 1.28 -40.79 -2.36
C SER A 605 1.88 -41.90 -1.49
N THR A 606 1.06 -42.84 -1.02
CA THR A 606 1.52 -43.96 -0.20
C THR A 606 2.56 -44.82 -0.91
N GLU A 607 2.39 -45.13 -2.20
CA GLU A 607 3.38 -45.85 -2.99
C GLU A 607 4.67 -45.05 -3.16
N ALA A 608 4.57 -43.77 -3.58
CA ALA A 608 5.74 -42.91 -3.79
C ALA A 608 6.59 -42.77 -2.52
N LEU A 609 5.95 -42.41 -1.40
CA LEU A 609 6.63 -42.17 -0.14
C LEU A 609 7.22 -43.46 0.41
N SER A 610 6.53 -44.60 0.27
CA SER A 610 7.04 -45.91 0.71
C SER A 610 8.28 -46.32 -0.08
N GLU A 611 8.30 -46.10 -1.39
CA GLU A 611 9.48 -46.34 -2.22
C GLU A 611 10.66 -45.45 -1.81
N MET A 612 10.44 -44.14 -1.63
CA MET A 612 11.48 -43.19 -1.19
C MET A 612 12.06 -43.57 0.17
N ILE A 613 11.20 -43.93 1.13
CA ILE A 613 11.62 -44.40 2.47
C ILE A 613 12.46 -45.68 2.35
N THR A 614 12.04 -46.62 1.52
CA THR A 614 12.75 -47.90 1.32
C THR A 614 14.13 -47.68 0.68
N ARG A 615 14.21 -46.77 -0.28
CA ARG A 615 15.47 -46.34 -0.92
C ARG A 615 16.37 -45.50 -0.03
N ARG A 616 15.85 -45.03 1.11
CA ARG A 616 16.52 -44.10 2.03
C ARG A 616 16.92 -42.81 1.34
N ASP A 617 16.00 -42.27 0.55
CA ASP A 617 16.17 -40.96 -0.08
C ASP A 617 16.49 -39.89 0.98
N ALA A 618 17.19 -38.84 0.55
CA ALA A 618 17.49 -37.71 1.42
C ALA A 618 16.19 -37.10 2.00
N ALA A 619 16.33 -36.42 3.14
CA ALA A 619 15.20 -35.73 3.73
C ALA A 619 14.82 -34.46 2.94
N PHE A 620 13.57 -34.05 3.03
CA PHE A 620 13.03 -32.83 2.43
C PHE A 620 13.14 -31.64 3.39
N ASP A 621 13.35 -30.45 2.83
CA ASP A 621 13.31 -29.16 3.52
C ASP A 621 11.87 -28.67 3.73
N LEU A 622 11.04 -28.91 2.72
CA LEU A 622 9.63 -28.54 2.68
C LEU A 622 8.79 -29.71 2.16
N VAL A 623 7.68 -29.99 2.82
CA VAL A 623 6.63 -30.89 2.35
C VAL A 623 5.33 -30.11 2.26
N TYR A 624 4.65 -30.18 1.11
CA TYR A 624 3.31 -29.66 0.91
C TYR A 624 2.34 -30.81 0.63
N ILE A 625 1.22 -30.85 1.34
CA ILE A 625 0.21 -31.92 1.27
C ILE A 625 -1.14 -31.31 0.89
N ASP A 626 -1.59 -31.64 -0.32
CA ASP A 626 -2.77 -31.11 -1.01
C ASP A 626 -3.33 -32.15 -2.01
N GLY A 627 -3.26 -33.43 -1.62
CA GLY A 627 -3.63 -34.57 -2.46
C GLY A 627 -5.10 -34.96 -2.32
N SER A 628 -5.35 -36.07 -1.63
CA SER A 628 -6.72 -36.49 -1.32
C SER A 628 -7.28 -35.68 -0.14
N HIS A 629 -8.55 -35.30 -0.20
CA HIS A 629 -9.26 -34.67 0.93
C HIS A 629 -9.88 -35.66 1.91
N GLN A 630 -9.64 -36.96 1.69
CA GLN A 630 -10.11 -38.01 2.58
C GLN A 630 -9.19 -38.11 3.80
N ALA A 631 -9.78 -38.08 5.00
CA ALA A 631 -9.02 -38.12 6.25
C ALA A 631 -8.02 -39.31 6.35
N PRO A 632 -8.36 -40.55 5.93
CA PRO A 632 -7.41 -41.66 5.97
C PRO A 632 -6.16 -41.41 5.10
N ASP A 633 -6.33 -40.83 3.92
CA ASP A 633 -5.25 -40.56 2.98
C ASP A 633 -4.37 -39.42 3.50
N VAL A 634 -4.98 -38.31 3.95
CA VAL A 634 -4.27 -37.18 4.57
C VAL A 634 -3.44 -37.63 5.77
N LEU A 635 -3.97 -38.54 6.60
CA LEU A 635 -3.24 -39.07 7.75
C LEU A 635 -2.05 -39.93 7.32
N ALA A 636 -2.22 -40.77 6.28
CA ALA A 636 -1.14 -41.58 5.74
C ALA A 636 -0.02 -40.70 5.17
N ASP A 637 -0.38 -39.66 4.40
CA ASP A 637 0.54 -38.68 3.83
C ASP A 637 1.30 -37.93 4.92
N ALA A 638 0.60 -37.45 5.93
CA ALA A 638 1.20 -36.77 7.08
C ALA A 638 2.28 -37.64 7.74
N VAL A 639 1.94 -38.89 8.06
CA VAL A 639 2.85 -39.81 8.78
C VAL A 639 4.06 -40.19 7.93
N LEU A 640 3.85 -40.52 6.65
CA LEU A 640 4.93 -40.94 5.76
C LEU A 640 5.84 -39.77 5.38
N ALA A 641 5.26 -38.62 5.00
CA ALA A 641 6.04 -37.45 4.64
C ALA A 641 6.79 -36.86 5.85
N PHE A 642 6.23 -36.96 7.07
CA PHE A 642 6.93 -36.50 8.28
C PHE A 642 8.19 -37.31 8.57
N LYS A 643 8.22 -38.60 8.21
CA LYS A 643 9.45 -39.42 8.30
C LYS A 643 10.54 -38.91 7.36
N MET A 644 10.16 -38.40 6.19
CA MET A 644 11.09 -37.87 5.20
C MET A 644 11.39 -36.39 5.36
N LEU A 645 10.70 -35.67 6.25
CA LEU A 645 11.01 -34.28 6.55
C LEU A 645 12.23 -34.19 7.48
N ARG A 646 13.18 -33.30 7.20
CA ARG A 646 14.33 -33.07 8.08
C ARG A 646 13.92 -32.36 9.37
N VAL A 647 14.76 -32.45 10.40
CA VAL A 647 14.61 -31.56 11.58
C VAL A 647 14.84 -30.11 11.14
N GLY A 648 13.94 -29.22 11.57
CA GLY A 648 13.84 -27.83 11.13
C GLY A 648 13.11 -27.64 9.79
N GLY A 649 12.69 -28.72 9.15
CA GLY A 649 11.90 -28.67 7.91
C GLY A 649 10.46 -28.25 8.16
N LEU A 650 9.85 -27.68 7.11
CA LEU A 650 8.47 -27.20 7.10
C LEU A 650 7.54 -28.23 6.46
N MET A 651 6.39 -28.46 7.06
CA MET A 651 5.30 -29.21 6.46
C MET A 651 4.03 -28.36 6.47
N ILE A 652 3.37 -28.32 5.32
CA ILE A 652 2.19 -27.50 5.05
C ILE A 652 1.07 -28.45 4.63
N PHE A 653 -0.08 -28.33 5.31
CA PHE A 653 -1.31 -29.01 4.95
C PHE A 653 -2.27 -28.00 4.34
N ASP A 654 -2.77 -28.27 3.13
CA ASP A 654 -3.84 -27.46 2.54
C ASP A 654 -5.22 -27.85 3.06
N ASP A 655 -6.21 -26.99 2.77
CA ASP A 655 -7.63 -27.31 2.91
C ASP A 655 -8.04 -27.74 4.33
N TYR A 656 -7.39 -27.18 5.34
CA TYR A 656 -7.60 -27.52 6.75
C TYR A 656 -9.03 -27.26 7.24
N LEU A 657 -9.75 -26.32 6.63
CA LEU A 657 -11.17 -26.06 6.91
C LEU A 657 -12.13 -26.50 5.80
N TRP A 658 -11.61 -27.18 4.77
CA TRP A 658 -12.40 -27.68 3.65
C TRP A 658 -13.30 -28.84 4.07
N ARG A 659 -14.42 -28.97 3.36
CA ARG A 659 -15.40 -30.05 3.49
C ARG A 659 -16.07 -30.30 2.15
N LEU A 660 -16.32 -31.57 1.86
CA LEU A 660 -17.08 -31.96 0.67
C LEU A 660 -18.58 -31.67 0.85
N GLU A 661 -19.13 -31.97 2.04
CA GLU A 661 -20.55 -31.85 2.31
C GLU A 661 -20.99 -30.43 2.75
N PRO A 662 -22.28 -30.10 2.58
CA PRO A 662 -22.86 -28.86 3.09
C PRO A 662 -22.77 -28.71 4.62
N ASP A 663 -22.98 -27.47 5.07
CA ASP A 663 -22.95 -27.11 6.49
C ASP A 663 -23.99 -27.90 7.29
N GLY A 664 -23.52 -28.59 8.32
CA GLY A 664 -24.34 -29.42 9.20
C GLY A 664 -24.48 -30.87 8.75
N GLN A 665 -23.87 -31.26 7.62
CA GLN A 665 -23.89 -32.63 7.08
C GLN A 665 -22.49 -33.22 6.88
N GLN A 666 -21.48 -32.63 7.50
CA GLN A 666 -20.09 -33.01 7.29
C GLN A 666 -19.81 -34.46 7.68
N ASP A 667 -19.17 -35.20 6.77
CA ASP A 667 -18.55 -36.49 7.10
C ASP A 667 -17.08 -36.23 7.49
N PRO A 668 -16.66 -36.53 8.73
CA PRO A 668 -15.26 -36.39 9.14
C PRO A 668 -14.26 -37.18 8.28
N LEU A 669 -14.72 -38.20 7.54
CA LEU A 669 -13.86 -38.94 6.61
C LEU A 669 -13.60 -38.18 5.30
N ASN A 670 -14.45 -37.24 4.91
CA ASN A 670 -14.35 -36.43 3.70
C ASN A 670 -13.79 -35.02 4.00
N MET A 671 -12.93 -34.92 5.00
CA MET A 671 -12.32 -33.68 5.44
C MET A 671 -10.85 -33.91 5.83
N PRO A 672 -9.93 -32.99 5.47
CA PRO A 672 -8.54 -33.06 5.96
C PRO A 672 -8.42 -32.83 7.47
N LYS A 673 -9.30 -31.98 8.03
CA LYS A 673 -9.21 -31.50 9.42
C LYS A 673 -8.99 -32.59 10.47
N PRO A 674 -9.79 -33.68 10.53
CA PRO A 674 -9.64 -34.67 11.59
C PRO A 674 -8.31 -35.43 11.53
N ALA A 675 -7.80 -35.68 10.31
CA ALA A 675 -6.51 -36.31 10.10
C ALA A 675 -5.35 -35.41 10.54
N ILE A 676 -5.40 -34.14 10.15
CA ILE A 676 -4.39 -33.14 10.53
C ILE A 676 -4.40 -32.93 12.05
N ASP A 677 -5.57 -32.81 12.66
CA ASP A 677 -5.72 -32.69 14.11
C ASP A 677 -5.17 -33.92 14.83
N ALA A 678 -5.47 -35.13 14.37
CA ALA A 678 -4.94 -36.36 14.94
C ALA A 678 -3.40 -36.40 14.84
N PHE A 679 -2.86 -36.14 13.65
CA PHE A 679 -1.42 -36.11 13.42
C PHE A 679 -0.71 -35.10 14.33
N VAL A 680 -1.16 -33.84 14.35
CA VAL A 680 -0.55 -32.78 15.16
C VAL A 680 -0.58 -33.12 16.65
N ASN A 681 -1.70 -33.65 17.14
CA ASN A 681 -1.84 -34.02 18.54
C ASN A 681 -0.94 -35.22 18.93
N ILE A 682 -0.84 -36.23 18.07
CA ILE A 682 0.01 -37.41 18.31
C ILE A 682 1.49 -37.04 18.22
N PHE A 683 1.87 -36.21 17.26
CA PHE A 683 3.26 -35.81 17.01
C PHE A 683 3.68 -34.53 17.74
N GLN A 684 2.84 -33.96 18.61
CA GLN A 684 3.06 -32.65 19.26
C GLN A 684 4.42 -32.49 19.96
N ARG A 685 5.04 -33.58 20.43
CA ARG A 685 6.37 -33.57 21.07
C ARG A 685 7.52 -33.48 20.06
N LYS A 686 7.24 -33.73 18.79
CA LYS A 686 8.21 -33.79 17.68
C LYS A 686 8.06 -32.63 16.70
N LEU A 687 6.99 -31.85 16.78
CA LEU A 687 6.72 -30.73 15.89
C LEU A 687 6.30 -29.48 16.67
N ARG A 688 6.30 -28.34 15.98
CA ARG A 688 5.75 -27.08 16.44
C ARG A 688 4.75 -26.57 15.41
N VAL A 689 3.50 -26.36 15.81
CA VAL A 689 2.52 -25.65 14.98
C VAL A 689 2.92 -24.18 14.90
N MET A 690 2.97 -23.62 13.69
CA MET A 690 3.31 -22.22 13.47
C MET A 690 2.04 -21.36 13.57
N ALA A 691 2.09 -20.31 14.40
CA ALA A 691 0.98 -19.39 14.60
C ALA A 691 1.13 -18.13 13.73
N GLY A 692 0.04 -17.38 13.55
CA GLY A 692 0.04 -16.10 12.82
C GLY A 692 -0.18 -16.23 11.30
N PHE A 693 -0.52 -17.43 10.81
CA PHE A 693 -0.87 -17.67 9.40
C PHE A 693 -2.37 -17.93 9.23
N PRO A 694 -2.93 -17.71 8.03
CA PRO A 694 -4.33 -18.02 7.73
C PRO A 694 -4.64 -19.49 8.00
N ILE A 695 -5.76 -19.76 8.68
CA ILE A 695 -6.14 -21.10 9.14
C ILE A 695 -6.61 -22.04 8.00
N TRP A 696 -6.73 -21.55 6.77
CA TRP A 696 -7.07 -22.41 5.63
C TRP A 696 -5.96 -23.45 5.38
N GLN A 697 -4.70 -23.07 5.65
CA GLN A 697 -3.57 -24.00 5.68
C GLN A 697 -3.07 -24.17 7.11
N LEU A 698 -2.58 -25.36 7.44
CA LEU A 698 -1.88 -25.61 8.71
C LEU A 698 -0.39 -25.82 8.46
N TYR A 699 0.42 -25.07 9.19
CA TYR A 699 1.87 -25.04 9.04
C TYR A 699 2.54 -25.65 10.27
N VAL A 700 3.40 -26.64 10.08
CA VAL A 700 4.14 -27.30 11.16
C VAL A 700 5.63 -27.38 10.85
N GLU A 701 6.45 -27.13 11.86
CA GLU A 701 7.90 -27.31 11.77
C GLU A 701 8.32 -28.54 12.58
N LYS A 702 9.08 -29.44 11.96
CA LYS A 702 9.63 -30.60 12.67
C LYS A 702 10.76 -30.18 13.61
N LYS A 703 10.65 -30.53 14.89
CA LYS A 703 11.64 -30.22 15.92
C LYS A 703 12.51 -31.42 16.31
N PHE A 704 11.97 -32.63 16.21
CA PHE A 704 12.68 -33.86 16.57
C PHE A 704 12.40 -34.99 15.58
N GLN A 705 13.30 -35.99 15.54
CA GLN A 705 13.13 -37.19 14.72
C GLN A 705 12.00 -38.08 15.22
#